data_AF-A0A9D5X7K5-F1
#
_entry.id   AF-A0A9D5X7K5-F1
#
_cell.length_a   1.000
_cell.length_b   1.000
_cell.length_c   1.000
_cell.angle_alpha   90.00
_cell.angle_beta   90.00
_cell.angle_gamma   90.00
#
_symmetry.space_group_name_H-M   'P 1'
#
loop_
_entity.id
_entity.type
_entity.pdbx_description
1 polymer ?
#
loop_
_entity_poly.entity_id
_entity_poly.type
_entity_poly.pdbx_seq_one_letter_code
_entity_poly.pdbx_strand_id
1 'polypeptide(L)'
;MEKAGGLRRNTELFLLFVGAIPVFLLYAMYMITARSTLSLETMAVPIGLFAAFTVAHIAIRFLAPAAAPAILPIVFVLSGIGITMVTRLAPNLAVNQTIWLFISVVVMIVVLAVIRNLDALARYKYSIGILGVILLLLPIVIGQDRYGAKLWISFGAFTFQPGELAKIAITLFLAFYLALNREALSVSMRSFGPFRIPRFKMLLPLFVMWGISLIVVIFERDLGSALLFFVFFVIMLYVATGRASYVFVSIALLAIGGVVLYHFFGHVQTRVNIWLDPFKDPAGDGYQIVQSLYSIADGGLAGTGIDKGMPTLIPIVESDFIFSAIAEEMGLFGGAAIITLFLLLTVRGLATAARAKSDSSAFAAAGLTSVLAFQTFLIVAGVTKLMPLTGVTLPFMSQGGSSLLSSFIIVALLLRAGDEGTGRETELEPSKKTLDSQRLEISSGGAHASSVLHGSHIRGGFGLQSEESGVLGRVALGKRLTNLVTVFTLFFTVLLGNLTFLMVIDAPRLQALPTNNHTIARSAYVQRGAIMTSDGVTLAESVKQDDGTYVRNYPHDGMASHTVGYISTQYGTAGIESSMNETLTGHADHSDWRSALYSMAGVNTAGSSVVLTINSQMQAVAEAALQGYSGSIVVMDPATGAVLAKASSPSYTHAELGTIIESGTGSQLVDRTTQALYSPGSSFKTITLSAGIDTHTTTLDTTYSAPGTMELGGGTIHNYANEDMGTIPLREAFARSSNTALAQLGVALGADNLVSYARAFGYGTALGQDFSTTPSLMPNPAEMTTWELGWAACGLPVGEHASPAGPQTTVMQNAVVAAAIANGGVVMNPYIVDRVLSPEGAVVSTTSPKSLGQAVSADTAAQVREAMLGVVESGTGMGARVPGVKIAGKTGTADVENGNFNSFFIGFAPYDHPTLVVSVVIEGNGENVLGYGAQVGGRVLAQCLNIQALGAAS
;
A
#
# COMPACT_ATOMS: atom_id res chain seq x y z
N MET A 1 -50.27 27.25 -14.44
CA MET A 1 -48.88 27.59 -14.82
C MET A 1 -47.96 27.86 -13.64
N GLU A 2 -48.40 28.48 -12.52
CA GLU A 2 -47.56 28.68 -11.31
C GLU A 2 -47.16 27.40 -10.56
N LYS A 3 -47.98 26.34 -10.60
CA LYS A 3 -47.77 25.11 -9.82
C LYS A 3 -46.54 24.28 -10.21
N ALA A 4 -46.11 24.28 -11.48
CA ALA A 4 -45.00 23.42 -11.95
C ALA A 4 -43.60 24.00 -11.64
N GLY A 5 -43.43 25.32 -11.74
CA GLY A 5 -42.20 26.01 -11.32
C GLY A 5 -42.00 25.99 -9.80
N GLY A 6 -43.10 26.13 -9.04
CA GLY A 6 -43.09 26.04 -7.58
C GLY A 6 -42.60 24.67 -7.07
N LEU A 7 -43.05 23.57 -7.68
CA LEU A 7 -42.68 22.22 -7.23
C LEU A 7 -41.16 21.97 -7.35
N ARG A 8 -40.55 22.35 -8.49
CA ARG A 8 -39.11 22.18 -8.72
C ARG A 8 -38.25 22.97 -7.74
N ARG A 9 -38.56 24.24 -7.54
CA ARG A 9 -37.80 25.09 -6.61
C ARG A 9 -37.98 24.62 -5.16
N ASN A 10 -39.17 24.16 -4.79
CA ASN A 10 -39.37 23.53 -3.47
C ASN A 10 -38.54 22.24 -3.31
N THR A 11 -38.41 21.41 -4.37
CA THR A 11 -37.50 20.26 -4.37
C THR A 11 -36.04 20.70 -4.21
N GLU A 12 -35.60 21.75 -4.89
CA GLU A 12 -34.24 22.28 -4.73
C GLU A 12 -33.98 22.74 -3.29
N LEU A 13 -34.91 23.49 -2.69
CA LEU A 13 -34.80 23.94 -1.30
C LEU A 13 -34.75 22.75 -0.34
N PHE A 14 -35.62 21.76 -0.52
CA PHE A 14 -35.61 20.53 0.28
C PHE A 14 -34.26 19.79 0.17
N LEU A 15 -33.75 19.61 -1.05
CA LEU A 15 -32.44 18.98 -1.27
C LEU A 15 -31.28 19.80 -0.68
N LEU A 16 -31.39 21.14 -0.66
CA LEU A 16 -30.42 22.01 0.00
C LEU A 16 -30.37 21.74 1.51
N PHE A 17 -31.54 21.63 2.17
CA PHE A 17 -31.62 21.28 3.59
C PHE A 17 -31.08 19.87 3.86
N VAL A 18 -31.44 18.89 3.02
CA VAL A 18 -30.91 17.52 3.14
C VAL A 18 -29.39 17.50 2.98
N GLY A 19 -28.85 18.27 2.03
CA GLY A 19 -27.41 18.41 1.83
C GLY A 19 -26.70 19.17 2.96
N ALA A 20 -27.39 20.07 3.67
CA ALA A 20 -26.82 20.80 4.81
C ALA A 20 -26.46 19.88 5.97
N ILE A 21 -27.25 18.82 6.20
CA ILE A 21 -27.01 17.87 7.30
C ILE A 21 -25.60 17.29 7.26
N PRO A 22 -25.14 16.61 6.18
CA PRO A 22 -23.79 16.05 6.15
C PRO A 22 -22.69 17.12 6.17
N VAL A 23 -22.90 18.30 5.57
CA VAL A 23 -21.90 19.38 5.58
C VAL A 23 -21.69 19.92 7.00
N PHE A 24 -22.78 20.18 7.73
CA PHE A 24 -22.70 20.67 9.11
C PHE A 24 -22.14 19.60 10.05
N LEU A 25 -22.55 18.34 9.90
CA LEU A 25 -22.02 17.24 10.70
C LEU A 25 -20.51 17.06 10.49
N LEU A 26 -20.05 17.08 9.23
CA LEU A 26 -18.63 16.97 8.90
C LEU A 26 -17.82 18.10 9.54
N TYR A 27 -18.30 19.35 9.43
CA TYR A 27 -17.62 20.51 10.00
C TYR A 27 -17.65 20.50 11.54
N ALA A 28 -18.75 20.05 12.15
CA ALA A 28 -18.86 19.89 13.59
C ALA A 28 -17.93 18.79 14.11
N MET A 29 -17.83 17.66 13.41
CA MET A 29 -16.87 16.60 13.73
C MET A 29 -15.43 17.14 13.74
N TYR A 30 -15.06 17.91 12.72
CA TYR A 30 -13.76 18.59 12.66
C TYR A 30 -13.53 19.53 13.87
N MET A 31 -14.51 20.35 14.25
CA MET A 31 -14.35 21.22 15.43
C MET A 31 -14.14 20.44 16.73
N ILE A 32 -14.85 19.32 16.90
CA ILE A 32 -14.71 18.46 18.08
C ILE A 32 -13.31 17.84 18.12
N THR A 33 -12.82 17.32 16.99
CA THR A 33 -11.49 16.70 16.92
C THR A 33 -10.36 17.71 17.11
N ALA A 34 -10.55 18.93 16.61
CA ALA A 34 -9.65 20.07 16.84
C ALA A 34 -9.74 20.64 18.29
N ARG A 35 -10.41 19.95 19.22
CA ARG A 35 -10.61 20.33 20.63
C ARG A 35 -11.21 21.73 20.82
N SER A 36 -11.99 22.19 19.85
CA SER A 36 -12.68 23.47 19.89
C SER A 36 -14.10 23.30 20.43
N THR A 37 -14.61 24.31 21.13
CA THR A 37 -16.00 24.29 21.60
C THR A 37 -16.96 24.54 20.43
N LEU A 38 -18.07 23.79 20.39
CA LEU A 38 -19.14 24.04 19.43
C LEU A 38 -19.91 25.30 19.86
N SER A 39 -19.76 26.37 19.09
CA SER A 39 -20.43 27.65 19.29
C SER A 39 -20.91 28.19 17.94
N LEU A 40 -21.75 29.23 17.97
CA LEU A 40 -22.19 29.91 16.75
C LEU A 40 -21.01 30.52 15.98
N GLU A 41 -19.96 30.95 16.68
CA GLU A 41 -18.76 31.51 16.06
C GLU A 41 -17.95 30.43 15.34
N THR A 42 -17.74 29.27 15.99
CA THR A 42 -16.99 28.17 15.37
C THR A 42 -17.75 27.53 14.21
N MET A 43 -19.09 27.59 14.21
CA MET A 43 -19.95 27.15 13.10
C MET A 43 -20.22 28.23 12.03
N ALA A 44 -19.59 29.41 12.10
CA ALA A 44 -19.90 30.52 11.21
C ALA A 44 -19.67 30.19 9.72
N VAL A 45 -18.68 29.36 9.40
CA VAL A 45 -18.35 28.96 8.01
C VAL A 45 -19.47 28.14 7.35
N PRO A 46 -19.89 26.97 7.89
CA PRO A 46 -21.00 26.20 7.31
C PRO A 46 -22.33 26.98 7.33
N ILE A 47 -22.57 27.82 8.34
CA ILE A 47 -23.74 28.71 8.39
C ILE A 47 -23.72 29.72 7.25
N GLY A 48 -22.60 30.42 7.06
CA GLY A 48 -22.41 31.40 6.00
C GLY A 48 -22.55 30.77 4.61
N LEU A 49 -21.99 29.57 4.43
CA LEU A 49 -22.11 28.79 3.20
C LEU A 49 -23.58 28.47 2.89
N PHE A 50 -24.32 27.93 3.86
CA PHE A 50 -25.75 27.63 3.69
C PHE A 50 -26.57 28.88 3.40
N ALA A 51 -26.27 30.00 4.07
CA ALA A 51 -26.93 31.28 3.80
C ALA A 51 -26.68 31.76 2.37
N ALA A 52 -25.43 31.72 1.87
CA ALA A 52 -25.11 32.14 0.50
C ALA A 52 -25.78 31.26 -0.56
N PHE A 53 -25.83 29.94 -0.36
CA PHE A 53 -26.55 29.05 -1.27
C PHE A 53 -28.07 29.21 -1.18
N THR A 54 -28.60 29.60 -0.02
CA THR A 54 -30.02 29.98 0.11
C THR A 54 -30.30 31.26 -0.68
N VAL A 55 -29.42 32.26 -0.63
CA VAL A 55 -29.52 33.46 -1.48
C VAL A 55 -29.45 33.10 -2.96
N ALA A 56 -28.56 32.19 -3.36
CA ALA A 56 -28.49 31.69 -4.72
C ALA A 56 -29.78 30.98 -5.15
N HIS A 57 -30.34 30.13 -4.27
CA HIS A 57 -31.63 29.47 -4.49
C HIS A 57 -32.76 30.50 -4.73
N ILE A 58 -32.84 31.52 -3.88
CA ILE A 58 -33.81 32.61 -4.02
C ILE A 58 -33.61 33.32 -5.36
N ALA A 59 -32.37 33.66 -5.74
CA ALA A 59 -32.08 34.29 -7.02
C ALA A 59 -32.50 33.40 -8.22
N ILE A 60 -32.22 32.10 -8.17
CA ILE A 60 -32.60 31.14 -9.23
C ILE A 60 -34.11 31.02 -9.34
N ARG A 61 -34.85 31.11 -8.23
CA ARG A 61 -36.33 31.11 -8.24
C ARG A 61 -36.91 32.22 -9.11
N PHE A 62 -36.23 33.36 -9.21
CA PHE A 62 -36.64 34.48 -10.06
C PHE A 62 -35.99 34.45 -11.45
N LEU A 63 -34.69 34.12 -11.52
CA LEU A 63 -33.90 34.24 -12.74
C LEU A 63 -33.98 33.02 -13.66
N ALA A 64 -34.22 31.83 -13.11
CA ALA A 64 -34.25 30.56 -13.84
C ALA A 64 -35.21 29.54 -13.18
N PRO A 65 -36.52 29.86 -13.04
CA PRO A 65 -37.49 29.06 -12.30
C PRO A 65 -37.65 27.63 -12.83
N ALA A 66 -37.39 27.41 -14.12
CA ALA A 66 -37.58 26.12 -14.75
C ALA A 66 -36.31 25.25 -14.74
N ALA A 67 -35.16 25.77 -14.27
CA ALA A 67 -33.91 25.02 -14.23
C ALA A 67 -34.00 23.68 -13.45
N ALA A 68 -33.00 22.81 -13.63
CA ALA A 68 -32.94 21.53 -12.92
C ALA A 68 -32.72 21.75 -11.40
N PRO A 69 -33.53 21.13 -10.51
CA PRO A 69 -33.47 21.41 -9.06
C PRO A 69 -32.35 20.70 -8.30
N ALA A 70 -31.61 19.80 -8.96
CA ALA A 70 -30.56 19.01 -8.32
C ALA A 70 -29.15 19.62 -8.44
N ILE A 71 -28.93 20.56 -9.37
CA ILE A 71 -27.58 21.09 -9.66
C ILE A 71 -27.04 21.88 -8.47
N LEU A 72 -27.80 22.86 -7.96
CA LEU A 72 -27.36 23.72 -6.87
C LEU A 72 -27.07 22.95 -5.55
N PRO A 73 -27.94 22.02 -5.10
CA PRO A 73 -27.68 21.25 -3.88
C PRO A 73 -26.47 20.32 -3.97
N ILE A 74 -26.21 19.71 -5.14
CA ILE A 74 -25.01 18.89 -5.35
C ILE A 74 -23.75 19.76 -5.21
N VAL A 75 -23.74 20.93 -5.86
CA VAL A 75 -22.63 21.88 -5.78
C VAL A 75 -22.42 22.38 -4.36
N PHE A 76 -23.51 22.62 -3.60
CA PHE A 76 -23.44 22.97 -2.19
C PHE A 76 -22.73 21.90 -1.35
N VAL A 77 -23.10 20.62 -1.50
CA VAL A 77 -22.48 19.53 -0.74
C VAL A 77 -21.00 19.39 -1.10
N LEU A 78 -20.65 19.39 -2.39
CA LEU A 78 -19.26 19.29 -2.84
C LEU A 78 -18.42 20.47 -2.30
N SER A 79 -18.92 21.70 -2.42
CA SER A 79 -18.24 22.87 -1.87
C SER A 79 -18.14 22.85 -0.34
N GLY A 80 -19.16 22.37 0.37
CA GLY A 80 -19.15 22.25 1.82
C GLY A 80 -18.10 21.26 2.32
N ILE A 81 -18.01 20.09 1.69
CA ILE A 81 -16.96 19.10 1.98
C ILE A 81 -15.59 19.71 1.65
N GLY A 82 -15.43 20.32 0.48
CA GLY A 82 -14.19 20.97 0.07
C GLY A 82 -13.70 22.04 1.05
N ILE A 83 -14.57 22.98 1.44
CA ILE A 83 -14.23 24.02 2.41
C ILE A 83 -13.88 23.42 3.77
N THR A 84 -14.59 22.39 4.23
CA THR A 84 -14.28 21.71 5.49
C THR A 84 -12.88 21.11 5.44
N MET A 85 -12.56 20.36 4.37
CA MET A 85 -11.25 19.74 4.19
C MET A 85 -10.13 20.78 4.03
N VAL A 86 -10.32 21.85 3.26
CA VAL A 86 -9.32 22.92 3.13
C VAL A 86 -9.12 23.64 4.47
N THR A 87 -10.18 23.86 5.25
CA THR A 87 -10.08 24.44 6.60
C THR A 87 -9.25 23.56 7.52
N ARG A 88 -9.42 22.24 7.42
CA ARG A 88 -8.69 21.26 8.21
C ARG A 88 -7.23 21.12 7.75
N LEU A 89 -6.99 21.01 6.44
CA LEU A 89 -5.67 20.71 5.86
C LEU A 89 -4.76 21.94 5.76
N ALA A 90 -5.32 23.10 5.41
CA ALA A 90 -4.58 24.33 5.19
C ALA A 90 -5.36 25.56 5.74
N PRO A 91 -5.44 25.72 7.08
CA PRO A 91 -6.21 26.81 7.71
C PRO A 91 -5.88 28.20 7.17
N ASN A 92 -4.60 28.44 6.86
CA ASN A 92 -4.10 29.71 6.31
C ASN A 92 -4.68 30.04 4.91
N LEU A 93 -5.02 29.02 4.12
CA LEU A 93 -5.58 29.18 2.77
C LEU A 93 -7.12 29.16 2.79
N ALA A 94 -7.73 28.60 3.84
CA ALA A 94 -9.17 28.39 3.95
C ALA A 94 -9.98 29.70 3.93
N VAL A 95 -9.46 30.76 4.54
CA VAL A 95 -10.10 32.09 4.52
C VAL A 95 -10.24 32.59 3.08
N ASN A 96 -9.15 32.56 2.31
CA ASN A 96 -9.14 32.99 0.91
C ASN A 96 -10.05 32.10 0.05
N GLN A 97 -10.03 30.79 0.26
CA GLN A 97 -10.90 29.85 -0.45
C GLN A 97 -12.39 30.14 -0.17
N THR A 98 -12.73 30.44 1.08
CA THR A 98 -14.09 30.80 1.49
C THR A 98 -14.53 32.12 0.85
N ILE A 99 -13.65 33.13 0.80
CA ILE A 99 -13.92 34.39 0.09
C ILE A 99 -14.17 34.13 -1.40
N TRP A 100 -13.31 33.34 -2.06
CA TRP A 100 -13.50 32.96 -3.46
C TRP A 100 -14.81 32.25 -3.69
N LEU A 101 -15.27 31.42 -2.76
CA LEU A 101 -16.57 30.76 -2.86
C LEU A 101 -17.70 31.78 -2.86
N PHE A 102 -17.72 32.72 -1.92
CA PHE A 102 -18.76 33.75 -1.88
C PHE A 102 -18.75 34.61 -3.15
N ILE A 103 -17.56 35.00 -3.62
CA ILE A 103 -17.41 35.70 -4.91
C ILE A 103 -17.98 34.85 -6.05
N SER A 104 -17.70 33.54 -6.06
CA SER A 104 -18.17 32.62 -7.09
C SER A 104 -19.70 32.48 -7.11
N VAL A 105 -20.34 32.43 -5.94
CA VAL A 105 -21.81 32.45 -5.82
C VAL A 105 -22.40 33.75 -6.36
N VAL A 106 -21.82 34.90 -6.00
CA VAL A 106 -22.25 36.20 -6.52
C VAL A 106 -22.09 36.27 -8.03
N VAL A 107 -20.95 35.85 -8.57
CA VAL A 107 -20.69 35.83 -10.01
C VAL A 107 -21.64 34.88 -10.73
N MET A 108 -21.97 33.72 -10.16
CA MET A 108 -22.98 32.82 -10.71
C MET A 108 -24.34 33.52 -10.86
N ILE A 109 -24.79 34.24 -9.82
CA ILE A 109 -26.05 34.99 -9.85
C ILE A 109 -25.99 36.11 -10.91
N VAL A 110 -24.89 36.85 -10.98
CA VAL A 110 -24.69 37.92 -11.97
C VAL A 110 -24.72 37.36 -13.39
N VAL A 111 -23.98 36.27 -13.66
CA VAL A 111 -23.97 35.60 -14.97
C VAL A 111 -25.37 35.15 -15.34
N LEU A 112 -26.11 34.55 -14.39
CA LEU A 112 -27.49 34.14 -14.62
C LEU A 112 -28.40 35.35 -14.91
N ALA A 113 -28.22 36.49 -14.25
CA ALA A 113 -29.01 37.70 -14.46
C ALA A 113 -28.74 38.38 -15.81
N VAL A 114 -27.45 38.42 -16.21
CA VAL A 114 -26.98 39.08 -17.43
C VAL A 114 -27.23 38.22 -18.67
N ILE A 115 -26.87 36.94 -18.61
CA ILE A 115 -27.03 36.00 -19.73
C ILE A 115 -28.44 35.42 -19.67
N ARG A 116 -29.38 36.15 -20.28
CA ARG A 116 -30.79 35.77 -20.34
C ARG A 116 -31.13 34.78 -21.46
N ASN A 117 -30.28 34.70 -22.48
CA ASN A 117 -30.51 33.87 -23.65
C ASN A 117 -29.17 33.39 -24.26
N LEU A 118 -28.95 32.07 -24.31
CA LEU A 118 -27.73 31.49 -24.88
C LEU A 118 -27.64 31.60 -26.41
N ASP A 119 -28.77 31.64 -27.13
CA ASP A 119 -28.79 31.92 -28.57
C ASP A 119 -28.35 33.37 -28.88
N ALA A 120 -28.69 34.31 -27.99
CA ALA A 120 -28.21 35.69 -28.12
C ALA A 120 -26.68 35.75 -27.93
N LEU A 121 -26.16 34.97 -26.99
CA LEU A 121 -24.72 34.84 -26.76
C LEU A 121 -24.01 34.16 -27.96
N ALA A 122 -24.65 33.18 -28.61
CA ALA A 122 -24.12 32.47 -29.77
C ALA A 122 -23.79 33.38 -30.97
N ARG A 123 -24.43 34.56 -31.07
CA ARG A 123 -24.08 35.57 -32.08
C ARG A 123 -22.65 36.08 -31.95
N TYR A 124 -22.10 36.08 -30.74
CA TYR A 124 -20.76 36.55 -30.42
C TYR A 124 -19.70 35.43 -30.40
N LYS A 125 -19.99 34.25 -30.95
CA LYS A 125 -19.10 33.08 -30.90
C LYS A 125 -17.63 33.38 -31.21
N TYR A 126 -17.33 34.16 -32.25
CA TYR A 126 -15.94 34.47 -32.63
C TYR A 126 -15.27 35.41 -31.63
N SER A 127 -16.01 36.39 -31.09
CA SER A 127 -15.52 37.27 -30.03
C SER A 127 -15.21 36.48 -28.76
N ILE A 128 -16.06 35.49 -28.42
CA ILE A 128 -15.84 34.59 -27.28
C ILE A 128 -14.61 33.69 -27.53
N GLY A 129 -14.45 33.15 -28.75
CA GLY A 129 -13.27 32.36 -29.10
C GLY A 129 -11.97 33.15 -29.02
N ILE A 130 -11.95 34.38 -29.56
CA ILE A 130 -10.81 35.30 -29.48
C ILE A 130 -10.50 35.65 -28.03
N LEU A 131 -11.52 35.94 -27.21
CA LEU A 131 -11.35 36.16 -25.77
C LEU A 131 -10.69 34.95 -25.10
N GLY A 132 -11.08 33.73 -25.47
CA GLY A 132 -10.44 32.50 -24.99
C GLY A 132 -8.95 32.42 -25.33
N VAL A 133 -8.56 32.76 -26.57
CA VAL A 133 -7.13 32.84 -26.96
C VAL A 133 -6.39 33.90 -26.15
N ILE A 134 -6.96 35.09 -26.01
CA ILE A 134 -6.34 36.19 -25.27
C ILE A 134 -6.11 35.78 -23.82
N LEU A 135 -7.09 35.13 -23.19
CA LEU A 135 -6.96 34.62 -21.83
C LEU A 135 -5.86 33.56 -21.71
N LEU A 136 -5.69 32.66 -22.70
CA LEU A 136 -4.58 31.71 -22.72
C LEU A 136 -3.21 32.37 -22.97
N LEU A 137 -3.14 33.47 -23.72
CA LEU A 137 -1.87 34.15 -23.97
C LEU A 137 -1.46 35.07 -22.80
N LEU A 138 -2.41 35.46 -21.95
CA LEU A 138 -2.18 36.44 -20.89
C LEU A 138 -1.07 36.02 -19.90
N PRO A 139 -1.01 34.76 -19.41
CA PRO A 139 0.06 34.33 -18.51
C PRO A 139 1.45 34.35 -19.14
N ILE A 140 1.57 34.17 -20.45
CA ILE A 140 2.86 34.27 -21.16
C ILE A 140 3.43 35.69 -21.07
N VAL A 141 2.56 36.71 -21.11
CA VAL A 141 2.97 38.12 -21.14
C VAL A 141 3.22 38.69 -19.74
N ILE A 142 2.33 38.41 -18.79
CA ILE A 142 2.33 39.04 -17.45
C ILE A 142 2.32 38.03 -16.28
N GLY A 143 2.35 36.73 -16.58
CA GLY A 143 2.32 35.68 -15.57
C GLY A 143 3.67 35.49 -14.88
N GLN A 144 3.62 34.89 -13.70
CA GLN A 144 4.79 34.56 -12.89
C GLN A 144 5.13 33.07 -13.02
N ASP A 145 6.42 32.74 -13.11
CA ASP A 145 6.89 31.35 -13.03
C ASP A 145 6.65 30.79 -11.62
N ARG A 146 5.85 29.73 -11.50
CA ARG A 146 5.68 28.96 -10.27
C ARG A 146 5.87 27.48 -10.58
N TYR A 147 6.78 26.82 -9.87
CA TYR A 147 7.10 25.40 -10.05
C TYR A 147 7.40 25.02 -11.52
N GLY A 148 7.98 25.95 -12.29
CA GLY A 148 8.35 25.73 -13.69
C GLY A 148 7.26 25.95 -14.74
N ALA A 149 6.07 26.43 -14.34
CA ALA A 149 4.95 26.77 -15.24
C ALA A 149 4.50 28.24 -15.08
N LYS A 150 4.13 28.89 -16.20
CA LYS A 150 3.62 30.27 -16.24
C LYS A 150 2.11 30.30 -16.44
N LEU A 151 1.35 29.99 -15.39
CA LEU A 151 -0.12 29.87 -15.47
C LEU A 151 -0.86 30.97 -14.70
N TRP A 152 -0.21 31.58 -13.70
CA TRP A 152 -0.88 32.45 -12.73
C TRP A 152 -0.48 33.91 -12.86
N ILE A 153 -1.46 34.78 -12.60
CA ILE A 153 -1.31 36.22 -12.45
C ILE A 153 -1.62 36.58 -11.00
N SER A 154 -0.75 37.38 -10.38
CA SER A 154 -0.89 37.79 -8.98
C SER A 154 -1.44 39.22 -8.89
N PHE A 155 -2.49 39.42 -8.09
CA PHE A 155 -3.10 40.71 -7.76
C PHE A 155 -3.08 40.90 -6.23
N GLY A 156 -1.98 41.42 -5.68
CA GLY A 156 -1.81 41.55 -4.23
C GLY A 156 -1.87 40.18 -3.54
N ALA A 157 -2.84 40.01 -2.63
CA ALA A 157 -3.06 38.75 -1.90
C ALA A 157 -3.77 37.65 -2.71
N PHE A 158 -4.27 37.97 -3.92
CA PHE A 158 -5.03 37.03 -4.75
C PHE A 158 -4.22 36.55 -5.95
N THR A 159 -4.42 35.30 -6.34
CA THR A 159 -3.88 34.73 -7.57
C THR A 159 -5.01 34.29 -8.47
N PHE A 160 -4.86 34.56 -9.77
CA PHE A 160 -5.85 34.26 -10.78
C PHE A 160 -5.21 33.48 -11.94
N GLN A 161 -5.86 32.40 -12.38
CA GLN A 161 -5.46 31.59 -13.53
C GLN A 161 -6.42 31.85 -14.70
N PRO A 162 -6.03 32.69 -15.69
CA PRO A 162 -6.86 33.00 -16.86
C PRO A 162 -7.30 31.77 -17.68
N GLY A 163 -6.45 30.74 -17.73
CA GLY A 163 -6.73 29.48 -18.43
C GLY A 163 -8.03 28.80 -17.98
N GLU A 164 -8.42 28.96 -16.71
CA GLU A 164 -9.68 28.43 -16.19
C GLU A 164 -10.91 29.06 -16.85
N LEU A 165 -10.87 30.37 -17.12
CA LEU A 165 -11.94 31.04 -17.89
C LEU A 165 -11.82 30.78 -19.39
N ALA A 166 -10.60 30.63 -19.91
CA ALA A 166 -10.39 30.31 -21.31
C ALA A 166 -11.04 28.98 -21.71
N LYS A 167 -10.99 27.96 -20.84
CA LYS A 167 -11.68 26.67 -21.04
C LYS A 167 -13.17 26.86 -21.32
N ILE A 168 -13.84 27.75 -20.57
CA ILE A 168 -15.27 28.06 -20.77
C ILE A 168 -15.48 28.76 -22.11
N ALA A 169 -14.70 29.81 -22.39
CA ALA A 169 -14.85 30.60 -23.61
C ALA A 169 -14.65 29.74 -24.87
N ILE A 170 -13.61 28.90 -24.88
CA ILE A 170 -13.32 28.01 -26.01
C ILE A 170 -14.41 26.96 -26.16
N THR A 171 -14.89 26.37 -25.05
CA THR A 171 -16.00 25.40 -25.07
C THR A 171 -17.28 26.03 -25.63
N LEU A 172 -17.61 27.26 -25.23
CA LEU A 172 -18.75 28.00 -25.76
C LEU A 172 -18.57 28.34 -27.24
N PHE A 173 -17.38 28.73 -27.68
CA PHE A 173 -17.08 28.93 -29.10
C PHE A 173 -17.33 27.66 -29.91
N LEU A 174 -16.77 26.51 -29.47
CA LEU A 174 -16.98 25.22 -30.11
C LEU A 174 -18.47 24.87 -30.17
N ALA A 175 -19.19 25.03 -29.04
CA ALA A 175 -20.61 24.76 -28.95
C ALA A 175 -21.44 25.61 -29.93
N PHE A 176 -21.27 26.92 -29.90
CA PHE A 176 -22.04 27.84 -30.73
C PHE A 176 -21.67 27.74 -32.21
N TYR A 177 -20.40 27.53 -32.55
CA TYR A 177 -19.99 27.30 -33.92
C TYR A 177 -20.58 26.00 -34.47
N LEU A 178 -20.50 24.91 -33.72
CA LEU A 178 -21.02 23.61 -34.14
C LEU A 178 -22.55 23.60 -34.21
N ALA A 179 -23.25 24.23 -33.27
CA ALA A 179 -24.70 24.37 -33.28
C ALA A 179 -25.19 25.08 -34.55
N LEU A 180 -24.57 26.21 -34.91
CA LEU A 180 -24.97 27.00 -36.09
C LEU A 180 -24.60 26.34 -37.44
N ASN A 181 -23.60 25.45 -37.46
CA ASN A 181 -23.14 24.78 -38.68
C ASN A 181 -23.56 23.30 -38.75
N ARG A 182 -24.42 22.85 -37.84
CA ARG A 182 -24.78 21.44 -37.65
C ARG A 182 -25.33 20.77 -38.91
N GLU A 183 -26.30 21.40 -39.56
CA GLU A 183 -26.95 20.84 -40.75
C GLU A 183 -25.93 20.65 -41.88
N ALA A 184 -25.14 21.69 -42.14
CA ALA A 184 -24.11 21.67 -43.17
C ALA A 184 -22.99 20.64 -42.87
N LEU A 185 -22.63 20.42 -41.60
CA LEU A 185 -21.67 19.39 -41.18
C LEU A 185 -22.23 17.96 -41.28
N SER A 186 -23.55 17.80 -41.15
CA SER A 186 -24.22 16.49 -41.26
C SER A 186 -24.49 16.05 -42.71
N VAL A 187 -24.71 17.00 -43.62
CA VAL A 187 -25.09 16.75 -45.02
C VAL A 187 -23.91 16.88 -46.00
N SER A 188 -22.95 17.79 -45.76
CA SER A 188 -21.87 18.10 -46.72
C SER A 188 -20.65 17.20 -46.57
N MET A 189 -20.65 16.08 -47.27
CA MET A 189 -19.67 14.99 -47.09
C MET A 189 -18.96 14.60 -48.37
N ARG A 190 -17.63 14.49 -48.32
CA ARG A 190 -16.83 13.83 -49.38
C ARG A 190 -16.44 12.43 -48.91
N SER A 191 -16.59 11.43 -49.80
CA SER A 191 -16.09 10.08 -49.57
C SER A 191 -14.60 10.00 -49.93
N PHE A 192 -13.77 9.52 -49.01
CA PHE A 192 -12.39 9.15 -49.25
C PHE A 192 -12.18 7.72 -48.72
N GLY A 193 -12.34 6.73 -49.60
CA GLY A 193 -12.35 5.31 -49.19
C GLY A 193 -13.51 4.97 -48.24
N PRO A 194 -13.31 4.14 -47.20
CA PRO A 194 -14.35 3.81 -46.21
C PRO A 194 -14.71 4.99 -45.29
N PHE A 195 -13.97 6.10 -45.36
CA PHE A 195 -14.16 7.26 -44.51
C PHE A 195 -14.95 8.36 -45.24
N ARG A 196 -16.05 8.80 -44.62
CA ARG A 196 -16.79 9.99 -45.05
C ARG A 196 -16.31 11.17 -44.22
N ILE A 197 -15.78 12.22 -44.85
CA ILE A 197 -15.18 13.38 -44.16
C ILE A 197 -15.94 14.66 -44.57
N PRO A 198 -16.35 15.51 -43.60
CA PRO A 198 -16.89 16.84 -43.84
C PRO A 198 -15.91 17.69 -44.64
N ARG A 199 -16.41 18.71 -45.33
CA ARG A 199 -15.52 19.66 -46.04
C ARG A 199 -14.57 20.32 -45.04
N PHE A 200 -13.26 20.12 -45.23
CA PHE A 200 -12.21 20.64 -44.35
C PHE A 200 -12.35 22.14 -44.04
N LYS A 201 -12.79 22.95 -45.02
CA LYS A 201 -13.05 24.39 -44.84
C LYS A 201 -14.04 24.73 -43.72
N MET A 202 -14.99 23.84 -43.42
CA MET A 202 -15.98 24.03 -42.35
C MET A 202 -15.43 23.65 -40.97
N LEU A 203 -14.44 22.76 -40.91
CA LEU A 203 -13.77 22.40 -39.66
C LEU A 203 -12.56 23.29 -39.39
N LEU A 204 -12.09 24.04 -40.39
CA LEU A 204 -10.88 24.86 -40.30
C LEU A 204 -10.90 25.85 -39.13
N PRO A 205 -11.97 26.65 -38.88
CA PRO A 205 -11.97 27.57 -37.73
C PRO A 205 -11.88 26.85 -36.38
N LEU A 206 -12.48 25.65 -36.29
CA LEU A 206 -12.43 24.82 -35.09
C LEU A 206 -11.01 24.29 -34.87
N PHE A 207 -10.37 23.74 -35.91
CA PHE A 207 -9.01 23.22 -35.85
C PHE A 207 -7.96 24.31 -35.61
N VAL A 208 -8.12 25.50 -36.20
CA VAL A 208 -7.21 26.63 -35.98
C VAL A 208 -7.29 27.08 -34.53
N MET A 209 -8.51 27.32 -34.02
CA MET A 209 -8.71 27.75 -32.64
C MET A 209 -8.16 26.71 -31.65
N TRP A 210 -8.54 25.44 -31.83
CA TRP A 210 -8.06 24.34 -31.02
C TRP A 210 -6.54 24.15 -31.09
N GLY A 211 -5.95 24.23 -32.28
CA GLY A 211 -4.51 24.10 -32.48
C GLY A 211 -3.73 25.22 -31.79
N ILE A 212 -4.20 26.47 -31.89
CA ILE A 212 -3.62 27.60 -31.17
C ILE A 212 -3.69 27.36 -29.66
N SER A 213 -4.85 26.93 -29.13
CA SER A 213 -5.00 26.63 -27.71
C SER A 213 -4.04 25.56 -27.23
N LEU A 214 -3.91 24.45 -27.97
CA LEU A 214 -2.99 23.37 -27.59
C LEU A 214 -1.54 23.82 -27.61
N ILE A 215 -1.13 24.55 -28.66
CA ILE A 215 0.24 25.05 -28.76
C ILE A 215 0.57 25.96 -27.58
N VAL A 216 -0.30 26.92 -27.27
CA VAL A 216 -0.10 27.85 -26.15
C VAL A 216 0.06 27.10 -24.84
N VAL A 217 -0.84 26.16 -24.54
CA VAL A 217 -0.84 25.43 -23.27
C VAL A 217 0.37 24.47 -23.15
N ILE A 218 0.85 23.91 -24.27
CA ILE A 218 2.10 23.14 -24.31
C ILE A 218 3.30 24.03 -23.96
N PHE A 219 3.35 25.27 -24.48
CA PHE A 219 4.40 26.24 -24.14
C PHE A 219 4.31 26.73 -22.68
N GLU A 220 3.11 26.80 -22.11
CA GLU A 220 2.91 27.08 -20.68
C GLU A 220 3.32 25.90 -19.77
N ARG A 221 3.65 24.74 -20.36
CA ARG A 221 3.97 23.48 -19.68
C ARG A 221 2.81 22.90 -18.85
N ASP A 222 1.57 23.14 -19.27
CA ASP A 222 0.36 22.64 -18.60
C ASP A 222 -0.24 21.45 -19.37
N LEU A 223 0.31 20.26 -19.13
CA LEU A 223 -0.15 19.02 -19.76
C LEU A 223 -1.60 18.67 -19.40
N GLY A 224 -2.03 19.04 -18.19
CA GLY A 224 -3.39 18.78 -17.72
C GLY A 224 -4.41 19.55 -18.55
N SER A 225 -4.23 20.86 -18.68
CA SER A 225 -5.09 21.68 -19.53
C SER A 225 -5.00 21.25 -21.00
N ALA A 226 -3.82 20.89 -21.52
CA ALA A 226 -3.69 20.43 -22.91
C ALA A 226 -4.55 19.18 -23.18
N LEU A 227 -4.52 18.21 -22.27
CA LEU A 227 -5.35 17.01 -22.34
C LEU A 227 -6.85 17.35 -22.23
N LEU A 228 -7.24 18.28 -21.34
CA LEU A 228 -8.62 18.77 -21.25
C LEU A 228 -9.06 19.38 -22.60
N PHE A 229 -8.30 20.35 -23.13
CA PHE A 229 -8.55 21.02 -24.43
C PHE A 229 -8.70 20.03 -25.59
N PHE A 230 -7.84 19.01 -25.61
CA PHE A 230 -7.94 17.92 -26.57
C PHE A 230 -9.27 17.17 -26.43
N VAL A 231 -9.57 16.65 -25.25
CA VAL A 231 -10.71 15.76 -25.03
C VAL A 231 -12.04 16.46 -25.24
N PHE A 232 -12.23 17.68 -24.72
CA PHE A 232 -13.51 18.36 -24.93
C PHE A 232 -13.72 18.75 -26.39
N PHE A 233 -12.66 19.04 -27.16
CA PHE A 233 -12.80 19.27 -28.60
C PHE A 233 -13.35 18.03 -29.31
N VAL A 234 -12.81 16.85 -28.98
CA VAL A 234 -13.27 15.56 -29.51
C VAL A 234 -14.72 15.27 -29.11
N ILE A 235 -15.08 15.51 -27.84
CA ILE A 235 -16.45 15.36 -27.36
C ILE A 235 -17.40 16.28 -28.14
N MET A 236 -17.04 17.55 -28.32
CA MET A 236 -17.85 18.50 -29.06
C MET A 236 -18.02 18.12 -30.53
N LEU A 237 -16.96 17.64 -31.19
CA LEU A 237 -17.04 17.08 -32.53
C LEU A 237 -17.96 15.85 -32.59
N TYR A 238 -17.89 14.95 -31.61
CA TYR A 238 -18.77 13.78 -31.53
C TYR A 238 -20.24 14.19 -31.36
N VAL A 239 -20.54 15.11 -30.45
CA VAL A 239 -21.90 15.64 -30.23
C VAL A 239 -22.45 16.26 -31.51
N ALA A 240 -21.62 17.02 -32.25
CA ALA A 240 -22.00 17.65 -33.51
C ALA A 240 -22.25 16.67 -34.65
N THR A 241 -21.36 15.69 -34.82
CA THR A 241 -21.31 14.86 -36.03
C THR A 241 -21.93 13.48 -35.86
N GLY A 242 -22.00 12.97 -34.62
CA GLY A 242 -22.48 11.64 -34.27
C GLY A 242 -21.54 10.50 -34.69
N ARG A 243 -20.28 10.79 -35.04
CA ARG A 243 -19.34 9.77 -35.57
C ARG A 243 -18.34 9.29 -34.55
N ALA A 244 -18.43 8.01 -34.20
CA ALA A 244 -17.43 7.34 -33.37
C ALA A 244 -16.04 7.31 -34.02
N SER A 245 -15.94 7.34 -35.36
CA SER A 245 -14.65 7.36 -36.07
C SER A 245 -13.76 8.54 -35.66
N TYR A 246 -14.33 9.72 -35.37
CA TYR A 246 -13.53 10.85 -34.89
C TYR A 246 -12.96 10.59 -33.51
N VAL A 247 -13.71 9.93 -32.63
CA VAL A 247 -13.24 9.57 -31.29
C VAL A 247 -12.06 8.59 -31.40
N PHE A 248 -12.19 7.52 -32.19
CA PHE A 248 -11.11 6.54 -32.36
C PHE A 248 -9.85 7.13 -33.00
N VAL A 249 -10.01 7.95 -34.06
CA VAL A 249 -8.88 8.65 -34.69
C VAL A 249 -8.23 9.61 -33.72
N SER A 250 -9.01 10.35 -32.93
CA SER A 250 -8.46 11.25 -31.92
C SER A 250 -7.75 10.52 -30.79
N ILE A 251 -8.24 9.36 -30.34
CA ILE A 251 -7.51 8.53 -29.36
C ILE A 251 -6.16 8.08 -29.93
N ALA A 252 -6.13 7.64 -31.19
CA ALA A 252 -4.88 7.27 -31.86
C ALA A 252 -3.91 8.48 -31.97
N LEU A 253 -4.42 9.66 -32.35
CA LEU A 253 -3.63 10.89 -32.41
C LEU A 253 -3.13 11.34 -31.03
N LEU A 254 -3.92 11.15 -29.98
CA LEU A 254 -3.53 11.45 -28.60
C LEU A 254 -2.41 10.52 -28.14
N ALA A 255 -2.48 9.23 -28.46
CA ALA A 255 -1.43 8.27 -28.17
C ALA A 255 -0.12 8.63 -28.90
N ILE A 256 -0.19 8.93 -30.20
CA ILE A 256 0.97 9.38 -30.99
C ILE A 256 1.54 10.68 -30.41
N GLY A 257 0.68 11.65 -30.11
CA GLY A 257 1.07 12.92 -29.49
C GLY A 257 1.74 12.72 -28.14
N GLY A 258 1.22 11.83 -27.29
CA GLY A 258 1.82 11.46 -26.01
C GLY A 258 3.22 10.87 -26.16
N VAL A 259 3.42 9.96 -27.11
CA VAL A 259 4.75 9.37 -27.42
C VAL A 259 5.71 10.45 -27.91
N VAL A 260 5.28 11.34 -28.80
CA VAL A 260 6.09 12.47 -29.27
C VAL A 260 6.46 13.36 -28.08
N LEU A 261 5.49 13.78 -27.27
CA LEU A 261 5.75 14.63 -26.10
C LEU A 261 6.70 13.96 -25.09
N TYR A 262 6.58 12.64 -24.89
CA TYR A 262 7.50 11.87 -24.06
C TYR A 262 8.94 11.94 -24.57
N HIS A 263 9.19 11.87 -25.88
CA HIS A 263 10.56 11.95 -26.40
C HIS A 263 11.15 13.37 -26.38
N PHE A 264 10.32 14.42 -26.47
CA PHE A 264 10.80 15.80 -26.59
C PHE A 264 10.81 16.60 -25.28
N PHE A 265 10.07 16.18 -24.24
CA PHE A 265 9.93 16.95 -23.00
C PHE A 265 10.26 16.11 -21.76
N GLY A 266 11.36 16.45 -21.07
CA GLY A 266 11.80 15.75 -19.86
C GLY A 266 10.74 15.70 -18.75
N HIS A 267 9.98 16.78 -18.53
CA HIS A 267 8.90 16.77 -17.53
C HIS A 267 7.79 15.75 -17.84
N VAL A 268 7.50 15.50 -19.14
CA VAL A 268 6.54 14.46 -19.55
C VAL A 268 7.10 13.08 -19.22
N GLN A 269 8.41 12.87 -19.47
CA GLN A 269 9.08 11.61 -19.12
C GLN A 269 8.99 11.33 -17.63
N THR A 270 9.29 12.31 -16.78
CA THR A 270 9.19 12.18 -15.32
C THR A 270 7.77 11.78 -14.90
N ARG A 271 6.73 12.46 -15.40
CA ARG A 271 5.33 12.14 -15.06
C ARG A 271 4.91 10.73 -15.50
N VAL A 272 5.35 10.29 -16.69
CA VAL A 272 5.06 8.93 -17.20
C VAL A 272 5.83 7.87 -16.41
N ASN A 273 7.10 8.11 -16.09
CA ASN A 273 7.92 7.18 -15.32
C ASN A 273 7.38 6.99 -13.89
N ILE A 274 7.02 8.09 -13.22
CA ILE A 274 6.36 8.06 -11.92
C ILE A 274 5.03 7.29 -12.00
N TRP A 275 4.24 7.48 -13.06
CA TRP A 275 2.98 6.75 -13.23
C TRP A 275 3.19 5.24 -13.41
N LEU A 276 4.20 4.82 -14.18
CA LEU A 276 4.50 3.41 -14.39
C LEU A 276 4.99 2.74 -13.11
N ASP A 277 6.03 3.30 -12.47
CA ASP A 277 6.63 2.75 -11.27
C ASP A 277 7.01 3.85 -10.25
N PRO A 278 6.03 4.31 -9.44
CA PRO A 278 6.28 5.33 -8.42
C PRO A 278 7.09 4.81 -7.23
N PHE A 279 7.14 3.48 -7.04
CA PHE A 279 7.85 2.85 -5.93
C PHE A 279 9.34 2.65 -6.23
N LYS A 280 9.80 2.94 -7.44
CA LYS A 280 11.22 2.99 -7.79
C LYS A 280 11.99 4.04 -7.00
N ASP A 281 11.37 5.18 -6.74
CA ASP A 281 11.90 6.26 -5.91
C ASP A 281 10.79 6.84 -5.03
N PRO A 282 10.41 6.11 -3.95
CA PRO A 282 9.26 6.46 -3.13
C PRO A 282 9.54 7.65 -2.20
N ALA A 283 10.81 8.06 -2.04
CA ALA A 283 11.22 9.20 -1.22
C ALA A 283 11.56 10.45 -2.04
N GLY A 284 11.85 10.31 -3.34
CA GLY A 284 12.10 11.42 -4.26
C GLY A 284 10.95 11.66 -5.22
N ASP A 285 11.15 11.37 -6.51
CA ASP A 285 10.23 11.76 -7.59
C ASP A 285 8.83 11.13 -7.45
N GLY A 286 8.73 9.92 -6.90
CA GLY A 286 7.48 9.20 -6.67
C GLY A 286 6.72 9.60 -5.40
N TYR A 287 7.32 10.42 -4.53
CA TYR A 287 6.84 10.65 -3.17
C TYR A 287 5.36 11.04 -3.09
N GLN A 288 4.93 12.06 -3.85
CA GLN A 288 3.55 12.57 -3.79
C GLN A 288 2.50 11.51 -4.10
N ILE A 289 2.71 10.72 -5.16
CA ILE A 289 1.74 9.68 -5.55
C ILE A 289 1.80 8.48 -4.61
N VAL A 290 2.99 8.13 -4.08
CA VAL A 290 3.14 7.05 -3.09
C VAL A 290 2.39 7.40 -1.80
N GLN A 291 2.56 8.62 -1.26
CA GLN A 291 1.83 9.07 -0.07
C GLN A 291 0.31 9.10 -0.32
N SER A 292 -0.13 9.48 -1.52
CA SER A 292 -1.54 9.40 -1.93
C SER A 292 -2.08 7.96 -1.88
N LEU A 293 -1.32 6.99 -2.40
CA LEU A 293 -1.71 5.58 -2.40
C LEU A 293 -1.75 5.01 -0.98
N TYR A 294 -0.80 5.37 -0.11
CA TYR A 294 -0.81 4.98 1.31
C TYR A 294 -2.04 5.55 2.05
N SER A 295 -2.31 6.85 1.86
CA SER A 295 -3.49 7.52 2.43
C SER A 295 -4.80 6.86 1.99
N ILE A 296 -4.93 6.55 0.70
CA ILE A 296 -6.12 5.87 0.15
C ILE A 296 -6.23 4.46 0.75
N ALA A 297 -5.16 3.67 0.77
CA ALA A 297 -5.17 2.32 1.34
C ALA A 297 -5.59 2.31 2.81
N ASP A 298 -5.17 3.32 3.56
CA ASP A 298 -5.46 3.48 4.99
C ASP A 298 -6.90 3.83 5.31
N GLY A 299 -7.63 4.45 4.37
CA GLY A 299 -9.01 4.85 4.60
C GLY A 299 -9.98 3.67 4.80
N GLY A 300 -9.67 2.48 4.28
CA GLY A 300 -10.55 1.32 4.37
C GLY A 300 -11.99 1.63 3.92
N LEU A 301 -12.99 1.00 4.53
CA LEU A 301 -14.40 1.20 4.16
C LEU A 301 -15.00 2.51 4.70
N ALA A 302 -14.76 2.81 5.99
CA ALA A 302 -15.44 3.89 6.72
C ALA A 302 -14.57 5.13 6.96
N GLY A 303 -13.28 5.06 6.66
CA GLY A 303 -12.32 6.12 6.92
C GLY A 303 -11.59 5.92 8.24
N THR A 304 -10.44 6.56 8.36
CA THR A 304 -9.70 6.70 9.63
C THR A 304 -10.43 7.62 10.63
N GLY A 305 -11.40 8.40 10.14
CA GLY A 305 -12.11 9.44 10.88
C GLY A 305 -11.52 10.82 10.59
N ILE A 306 -12.40 11.84 10.63
CA ILE A 306 -12.01 13.23 10.37
C ILE A 306 -10.90 13.64 11.33
N ASP A 307 -9.85 14.24 10.79
CA ASP A 307 -8.67 14.70 11.52
C ASP A 307 -7.83 13.60 12.21
N LYS A 308 -8.12 12.32 11.95
CA LYS A 308 -7.37 11.18 12.49
C LYS A 308 -6.45 10.51 11.47
N GLY A 309 -6.59 10.86 10.19
CA GLY A 309 -5.68 10.43 9.13
C GLY A 309 -4.37 11.22 9.12
N MET A 310 -3.47 10.83 8.24
CA MET A 310 -2.17 11.46 8.00
C MET A 310 -2.05 12.13 6.60
N PRO A 311 -3.10 12.75 6.04
CA PRO A 311 -3.04 13.24 4.67
C PRO A 311 -2.10 14.45 4.51
N THR A 312 -1.64 15.04 5.62
CA THR A 312 -0.62 16.09 5.64
C THR A 312 0.77 15.60 5.21
N LEU A 313 0.99 14.28 5.14
CA LEU A 313 2.19 13.69 4.55
C LEU A 313 2.23 13.83 3.03
N ILE A 314 1.07 14.04 2.39
CA ILE A 314 1.01 14.35 0.96
C ILE A 314 1.35 15.85 0.78
N PRO A 315 2.40 16.21 0.02
CA PRO A 315 2.70 17.61 -0.25
C PRO A 315 1.58 18.29 -1.04
N ILE A 316 1.17 19.48 -0.60
CA ILE A 316 0.12 20.31 -1.24
C ILE A 316 -1.21 19.53 -1.39
N VAL A 317 -1.57 18.79 -0.34
CA VAL A 317 -2.74 17.93 -0.33
C VAL A 317 -4.06 18.67 -0.57
N GLU A 318 -4.14 19.94 -0.20
CA GLU A 318 -5.34 20.76 -0.35
C GLU A 318 -5.67 21.12 -1.82
N SER A 319 -4.73 20.95 -2.76
CA SER A 319 -4.96 21.20 -4.19
C SER A 319 -5.43 19.94 -4.93
N ASP A 320 -4.59 19.35 -5.77
CA ASP A 320 -4.85 18.19 -6.62
C ASP A 320 -5.10 16.89 -5.85
N PHE A 321 -4.53 16.75 -4.64
CA PHE A 321 -4.65 15.53 -3.81
C PHE A 321 -5.77 15.55 -2.76
N ILE A 322 -6.66 16.55 -2.79
CA ILE A 322 -7.70 16.69 -1.75
C ILE A 322 -8.61 15.45 -1.68
N PHE A 323 -8.80 14.78 -2.82
CA PHE A 323 -9.57 13.54 -2.88
C PHE A 323 -8.91 12.40 -2.10
N SER A 324 -7.58 12.32 -2.09
CA SER A 324 -6.84 11.30 -1.32
C SER A 324 -7.01 11.51 0.17
N ALA A 325 -7.00 12.76 0.64
CA ALA A 325 -7.30 13.09 2.04
C ALA A 325 -8.73 12.70 2.42
N ILE A 326 -9.70 12.96 1.54
CA ILE A 326 -11.08 12.57 1.78
C ILE A 326 -11.23 11.04 1.80
N ALA A 327 -10.56 10.35 0.88
CA ALA A 327 -10.55 8.90 0.83
C ALA A 327 -9.96 8.30 2.12
N GLU A 328 -8.89 8.89 2.67
CA GLU A 328 -8.29 8.46 3.94
C GLU A 328 -9.22 8.70 5.14
N GLU A 329 -9.82 9.88 5.26
CA GLU A 329 -10.57 10.25 6.47
C GLU A 329 -12.03 9.81 6.45
N MET A 330 -12.67 9.76 5.27
CA MET A 330 -14.07 9.36 5.07
C MET A 330 -14.23 7.97 4.44
N GLY A 331 -13.13 7.31 4.08
CA GLY A 331 -13.09 5.95 3.55
C GLY A 331 -13.69 5.78 2.17
N LEU A 332 -13.85 4.52 1.77
CA LEU A 332 -14.51 4.13 0.52
C LEU A 332 -15.91 4.73 0.40
N PHE A 333 -16.70 4.76 1.48
CA PHE A 333 -18.05 5.32 1.43
C PHE A 333 -18.04 6.84 1.16
N GLY A 334 -17.15 7.59 1.79
CA GLY A 334 -16.98 9.01 1.53
C GLY A 334 -16.51 9.30 0.10
N GLY A 335 -15.46 8.60 -0.34
CA GLY A 335 -14.94 8.71 -1.71
C GLY A 335 -15.99 8.33 -2.76
N ALA A 336 -16.71 7.24 -2.55
CA ALA A 336 -17.80 6.79 -3.42
C ALA A 336 -18.97 7.79 -3.47
N ALA A 337 -19.32 8.40 -2.34
CA ALA A 337 -20.36 9.43 -2.29
C ALA A 337 -19.99 10.64 -3.15
N ILE A 338 -18.72 11.10 -3.11
CA ILE A 338 -18.24 12.21 -3.94
C ILE A 338 -18.26 11.86 -5.42
N ILE A 339 -17.72 10.69 -5.79
CA ILE A 339 -17.75 10.17 -7.17
C ILE A 339 -19.19 10.11 -7.68
N THR A 340 -20.12 9.65 -6.84
CA THR A 340 -21.55 9.57 -7.17
C THR A 340 -22.20 10.94 -7.32
N LEU A 341 -21.85 11.92 -6.48
CA LEU A 341 -22.34 13.30 -6.61
C LEU A 341 -21.90 13.94 -7.94
N PHE A 342 -20.65 13.73 -8.36
CA PHE A 342 -20.18 14.18 -9.67
C PHE A 342 -20.82 13.44 -10.85
N LEU A 343 -21.07 12.14 -10.71
CA LEU A 343 -21.85 11.38 -11.68
C LEU A 343 -23.27 11.95 -11.81
N LEU A 344 -23.95 12.22 -10.69
CA LEU A 344 -25.28 12.82 -10.67
C LEU A 344 -25.28 14.22 -11.30
N LEU A 345 -24.28 15.05 -10.99
CA LEU A 345 -24.11 16.36 -11.61
C LEU A 345 -23.97 16.24 -13.14
N THR A 346 -23.19 15.27 -13.59
CA THR A 346 -22.94 14.99 -15.02
C THR A 346 -24.21 14.52 -15.72
N VAL A 347 -24.92 13.54 -15.15
CA VAL A 347 -26.19 13.04 -15.70
C VAL A 347 -27.23 14.16 -15.75
N ARG A 348 -27.33 15.00 -14.72
CA ARG A 348 -28.26 16.13 -14.69
C ARG A 348 -27.88 17.24 -15.68
N GLY A 349 -26.59 17.51 -15.87
CA GLY A 349 -26.09 18.44 -16.89
C GLY A 349 -26.39 17.96 -18.32
N LEU A 350 -26.12 16.69 -18.63
CA LEU A 350 -26.42 16.11 -19.95
C LEU A 350 -27.93 15.94 -20.20
N ALA A 351 -28.71 15.62 -19.16
CA ALA A 351 -30.17 15.65 -19.25
C ALA A 351 -30.72 17.06 -19.46
N THR A 352 -29.97 18.10 -19.05
CA THR A 352 -30.29 19.49 -19.35
C THR A 352 -30.02 19.80 -20.81
N ALA A 353 -28.89 19.34 -21.35
CA ALA A 353 -28.59 19.43 -22.79
C ALA A 353 -29.65 18.74 -23.65
N ALA A 354 -30.11 17.55 -23.26
CA ALA A 354 -31.11 16.78 -24.00
C ALA A 354 -32.50 17.43 -24.01
N ARG A 355 -32.80 18.28 -23.03
CA ARG A 355 -34.08 19.00 -22.90
C ARG A 355 -34.01 20.46 -23.34
N ALA A 356 -32.85 20.94 -23.77
CA ALA A 356 -32.69 22.32 -24.21
C ALA A 356 -33.53 22.62 -25.46
N LYS A 357 -34.09 23.83 -25.55
CA LYS A 357 -34.96 24.23 -26.68
C LYS A 357 -34.20 24.53 -27.96
N SER A 358 -32.97 25.05 -27.85
CA SER A 358 -32.12 25.41 -28.99
C SER A 358 -30.88 24.53 -29.05
N ASP A 359 -30.35 24.38 -30.26
CA ASP A 359 -29.09 23.66 -30.49
C ASP A 359 -27.92 24.38 -29.79
N SER A 360 -27.92 25.72 -29.72
CA SER A 360 -26.89 26.47 -28.99
C SER A 360 -26.85 26.08 -27.52
N SER A 361 -28.01 26.02 -26.87
CA SER A 361 -28.16 25.68 -25.46
C SER A 361 -27.87 24.21 -25.19
N ALA A 362 -28.28 23.32 -26.10
CA ALA A 362 -27.98 21.89 -26.01
C ALA A 362 -26.47 21.62 -26.10
N PHE A 363 -25.79 22.22 -27.08
CA PHE A 363 -24.35 22.03 -27.27
C PHE A 363 -23.53 22.70 -26.17
N ALA A 364 -23.93 23.90 -25.71
CA ALA A 364 -23.27 24.57 -24.60
C ALA A 364 -23.39 23.74 -23.32
N ALA A 365 -24.59 23.24 -22.99
CA ALA A 365 -24.79 22.41 -21.81
C ALA A 365 -24.01 21.09 -21.90
N ALA A 366 -23.97 20.44 -23.07
CA ALA A 366 -23.18 19.23 -23.27
C ALA A 366 -21.68 19.48 -23.08
N GLY A 367 -21.14 20.54 -23.70
CA GLY A 367 -19.72 20.90 -23.59
C GLY A 367 -19.31 21.27 -22.17
N LEU A 368 -20.04 22.18 -21.53
CA LEU A 368 -19.72 22.64 -20.18
C LEU A 368 -19.85 21.52 -19.12
N THR A 369 -20.85 20.65 -19.27
CA THR A 369 -20.95 19.45 -18.41
C THR A 369 -19.76 18.52 -18.62
N SER A 370 -19.33 18.34 -19.87
CA SER A 370 -18.19 17.49 -20.20
C SER A 370 -16.87 18.03 -19.63
N VAL A 371 -16.71 19.35 -19.55
CA VAL A 371 -15.55 19.99 -18.89
C VAL A 371 -15.48 19.58 -17.42
N LEU A 372 -16.58 19.75 -16.66
CA LEU A 372 -16.61 19.36 -15.24
C LEU A 372 -16.42 17.85 -15.04
N ALA A 373 -17.11 17.04 -15.85
CA ALA A 373 -17.08 15.58 -15.74
C ALA A 373 -15.69 15.02 -16.03
N PHE A 374 -15.06 15.45 -17.13
CA PHE A 374 -13.75 14.94 -17.52
C PHE A 374 -12.62 15.49 -16.63
N GLN A 375 -12.71 16.75 -16.17
CA GLN A 375 -11.75 17.30 -15.19
C GLN A 375 -11.80 16.51 -13.87
N THR A 376 -13.00 16.18 -13.39
CA THR A 376 -13.19 15.31 -12.22
C THR A 376 -12.61 13.92 -12.45
N PHE A 377 -12.89 13.32 -13.61
CA PHE A 377 -12.34 12.00 -13.94
C PHE A 377 -10.81 12.01 -13.91
N LEU A 378 -10.22 13.00 -14.56
CA LEU A 378 -8.79 13.10 -14.77
C LEU A 378 -8.03 13.33 -13.46
N ILE A 379 -8.56 14.14 -12.53
CA ILE A 379 -7.92 14.35 -11.22
C ILE A 379 -8.02 13.13 -10.32
N VAL A 380 -9.20 12.52 -10.19
CA VAL A 380 -9.40 11.33 -9.35
C VAL A 380 -8.61 10.14 -9.91
N ALA A 381 -8.57 9.98 -11.23
CA ALA A 381 -7.72 8.98 -11.89
C ALA A 381 -6.22 9.22 -11.64
N GLY A 382 -5.79 10.48 -11.62
CA GLY A 382 -4.40 10.86 -11.36
C GLY A 382 -3.94 10.46 -9.96
N VAL A 383 -4.67 10.89 -8.93
CA VAL A 383 -4.29 10.66 -7.52
C VAL A 383 -4.40 9.19 -7.10
N THR A 384 -5.19 8.41 -7.83
CA THR A 384 -5.37 6.95 -7.63
C THR A 384 -4.46 6.11 -8.56
N LYS A 385 -3.46 6.73 -9.23
CA LYS A 385 -2.51 6.07 -10.15
C LYS A 385 -3.16 5.39 -11.39
N LEU A 386 -4.44 5.62 -11.65
CA LEU A 386 -5.11 5.11 -12.86
C LEU A 386 -4.60 5.83 -14.12
N MET A 387 -4.26 7.12 -14.00
CA MET A 387 -3.63 7.92 -15.04
C MET A 387 -2.44 8.70 -14.47
N PRO A 388 -1.54 9.24 -15.32
CA PRO A 388 -0.49 10.16 -14.88
C PRO A 388 -1.08 11.40 -14.20
N LEU A 389 -0.36 11.92 -13.20
CA LEU A 389 -0.70 13.17 -12.53
C LEU A 389 -0.58 14.36 -13.48
N THR A 390 -1.57 15.24 -13.45
CA THR A 390 -1.74 16.35 -14.40
C THR A 390 -1.76 17.74 -13.76
N GLY A 391 -1.87 17.83 -12.43
CA GLY A 391 -1.83 19.10 -11.69
C GLY A 391 -3.06 20.00 -11.86
N VAL A 392 -4.24 19.43 -12.16
CA VAL A 392 -5.50 20.19 -12.23
C VAL A 392 -6.29 20.12 -10.92
N THR A 393 -7.20 21.05 -10.70
CA THR A 393 -8.03 21.11 -9.48
C THR A 393 -9.31 20.27 -9.61
N LEU A 394 -9.75 19.65 -8.51
CA LEU A 394 -11.06 19.01 -8.42
C LEU A 394 -12.15 20.09 -8.30
N PRO A 395 -13.12 20.17 -9.24
CA PRO A 395 -14.12 21.24 -9.25
C PRO A 395 -14.87 21.34 -7.91
N PHE A 396 -15.14 22.57 -7.46
CA PHE A 396 -15.83 22.89 -6.21
C PHE A 396 -15.11 22.53 -4.90
N MET A 397 -14.11 21.65 -4.93
CA MET A 397 -13.54 21.04 -3.72
C MET A 397 -12.12 21.50 -3.44
N SER A 398 -11.22 21.35 -4.41
CA SER A 398 -9.79 21.70 -4.26
C SER A 398 -9.58 23.18 -4.00
N GLN A 399 -8.48 23.49 -3.30
CA GLN A 399 -7.95 24.83 -3.22
C GLN A 399 -7.65 25.36 -4.63
N GLY A 400 -8.19 26.54 -4.96
CA GLY A 400 -8.03 27.12 -6.29
C GLY A 400 -9.14 28.11 -6.66
N GLY A 401 -8.98 29.38 -6.30
CA GLY A 401 -10.00 30.41 -6.48
C GLY A 401 -10.52 30.58 -7.91
N SER A 402 -9.65 30.57 -8.92
CA SER A 402 -10.06 30.68 -10.33
C SER A 402 -10.83 29.48 -10.86
N SER A 403 -10.48 28.27 -10.41
CA SER A 403 -11.18 27.04 -10.77
C SER A 403 -12.55 26.97 -10.10
N LEU A 404 -12.63 27.42 -8.85
CA LEU A 404 -13.91 27.56 -8.15
C LEU A 404 -14.81 28.54 -8.92
N LEU A 405 -14.30 29.73 -9.24
CA LEU A 405 -15.02 30.74 -10.01
C LEU A 405 -15.50 30.22 -11.37
N SER A 406 -14.60 29.57 -12.13
CA SER A 406 -14.94 29.00 -13.46
C SER A 406 -16.03 27.94 -13.35
N SER A 407 -15.96 27.07 -12.34
CA SER A 407 -16.96 26.03 -12.09
C SER A 407 -18.34 26.61 -11.77
N PHE A 408 -18.43 27.69 -11.00
CA PHE A 408 -19.70 28.37 -10.73
C PHE A 408 -20.26 29.12 -11.95
N ILE A 409 -19.40 29.67 -12.81
CA ILE A 409 -19.83 30.24 -14.11
C ILE A 409 -20.44 29.13 -14.99
N ILE A 410 -19.82 27.95 -15.02
CA ILE A 410 -20.38 26.77 -15.72
C ILE A 410 -21.77 26.43 -15.16
N VAL A 411 -21.93 26.39 -13.83
CA VAL A 411 -23.22 26.12 -13.18
C VAL A 411 -24.28 27.15 -13.59
N ALA A 412 -23.95 28.45 -13.61
CA ALA A 412 -24.87 29.49 -14.07
C ALA A 412 -25.37 29.25 -15.50
N LEU A 413 -24.45 28.93 -16.42
CA LEU A 413 -24.77 28.65 -17.83
C LEU A 413 -25.60 27.37 -17.99
N LEU A 414 -25.33 26.34 -17.19
CA LEU A 414 -26.13 25.10 -17.18
C LEU A 414 -27.55 25.34 -16.67
N LEU A 415 -27.71 26.11 -15.59
CA LEU A 415 -29.01 26.50 -15.07
C LEU A 415 -29.80 27.31 -16.11
N ARG A 416 -29.15 28.25 -16.81
CA ARG A 416 -29.76 29.01 -17.91
C ARG A 416 -30.21 28.11 -19.05
N ALA A 417 -29.38 27.17 -19.49
CA ALA A 417 -29.74 26.22 -20.55
C ALA A 417 -30.97 25.37 -20.19
N GLY A 418 -31.09 24.97 -18.92
CA GLY A 418 -32.24 24.20 -18.43
C GLY A 418 -33.52 24.99 -18.27
N ASP A 419 -33.41 26.27 -17.92
CA ASP A 419 -34.56 27.17 -17.82
C ASP A 419 -35.20 27.38 -19.20
N GLU A 420 -34.39 27.66 -20.22
CA GLU A 420 -34.86 27.76 -21.61
C GLU A 420 -35.51 26.45 -22.07
N GLY A 421 -34.94 25.30 -21.71
CA GLY A 421 -35.46 23.96 -22.02
C GLY A 421 -36.87 23.67 -21.49
N THR A 422 -37.31 24.37 -20.44
CA THR A 422 -38.55 24.01 -19.73
C THR A 422 -39.51 25.16 -19.40
N GLY A 423 -39.19 26.41 -19.77
CA GLY A 423 -40.03 27.60 -19.55
C GLY A 423 -40.28 28.44 -20.82
N ARG A 424 -41.50 28.97 -20.95
CA ARG A 424 -42.11 29.75 -22.08
C ARG A 424 -42.54 28.94 -23.32
N GLU A 425 -43.75 28.42 -23.29
CA GLU A 425 -44.54 28.15 -24.49
C GLU A 425 -45.08 29.50 -25.01
N THR A 426 -44.59 29.94 -26.17
CA THR A 426 -45.47 30.62 -27.12
C THR A 426 -46.11 29.50 -27.92
N GLU A 427 -47.34 29.17 -27.53
CA GLU A 427 -48.27 28.42 -28.36
C GLU A 427 -48.35 29.13 -29.72
N LEU A 428 -48.09 28.39 -30.80
CA LEU A 428 -48.36 28.88 -32.16
C LEU A 428 -49.88 29.01 -32.29
N GLU A 429 -50.41 30.23 -32.17
CA GLU A 429 -51.77 30.56 -32.58
C GLU A 429 -52.01 30.06 -34.02
N PRO A 430 -52.93 29.12 -34.26
CA PRO A 430 -53.26 28.69 -35.61
C PRO A 430 -53.98 29.84 -36.30
N SER A 431 -53.30 30.46 -37.26
CA SER A 431 -53.89 31.48 -38.13
C SER A 431 -55.13 30.93 -38.83
N LYS A 432 -56.32 31.27 -38.32
CA LYS A 432 -57.59 31.12 -39.03
C LYS A 432 -57.59 32.04 -40.25
N LYS A 433 -57.26 31.49 -41.41
CA LYS A 433 -57.78 31.98 -42.70
C LYS A 433 -58.31 30.82 -43.53
N THR A 434 -59.63 30.68 -43.42
CA THR A 434 -60.60 30.38 -44.48
C THR A 434 -60.14 29.46 -45.60
N LEU A 435 -60.57 28.20 -45.52
CA LEU A 435 -60.77 27.34 -46.68
C LEU A 435 -61.84 27.97 -47.57
N ASP A 436 -61.49 28.26 -48.82
CA ASP A 436 -62.47 28.22 -49.89
C ASP A 436 -61.88 27.63 -51.17
N SER A 437 -62.62 26.64 -51.67
CA SER A 437 -62.74 26.19 -53.06
C SER A 437 -61.50 25.72 -53.86
N GLN A 438 -61.60 24.43 -54.21
CA GLN A 438 -61.52 23.89 -55.58
C GLN A 438 -60.14 23.51 -56.15
N ARG A 439 -59.96 22.17 -56.18
CA ARG A 439 -59.56 21.32 -57.31
C ARG A 439 -58.64 21.94 -58.37
N LEU A 440 -57.51 21.28 -58.62
CA LEU A 440 -57.15 20.93 -60.00
C LEU A 440 -56.18 19.75 -60.08
N GLU A 441 -56.47 18.94 -61.09
CA GLU A 441 -55.86 17.67 -61.48
C GLU A 441 -54.44 17.82 -62.02
N ILE A 442 -53.79 16.67 -62.04
CA ILE A 442 -52.44 16.39 -62.51
C ILE A 442 -52.39 16.44 -64.04
N SER A 443 -51.36 17.05 -64.62
CA SER A 443 -50.87 16.65 -65.95
C SER A 443 -49.36 16.84 -66.14
N SER A 444 -48.68 15.69 -66.21
CA SER A 444 -47.61 15.28 -67.14
C SER A 444 -46.78 16.30 -67.93
N GLY A 445 -45.45 16.10 -67.91
CA GLY A 445 -44.68 15.94 -69.14
C GLY A 445 -43.44 16.82 -69.34
N GLY A 446 -42.27 16.17 -69.45
CA GLY A 446 -41.37 16.40 -70.60
C GLY A 446 -40.22 17.41 -70.49
N ALA A 447 -39.03 16.88 -70.18
CA ALA A 447 -37.73 17.01 -70.88
C ALA A 447 -37.24 18.36 -71.48
N HIS A 448 -36.01 18.74 -71.06
CA HIS A 448 -34.83 19.21 -71.82
C HIS A 448 -35.01 20.34 -72.89
N ALA A 449 -34.17 21.38 -73.04
CA ALA A 449 -32.79 21.64 -72.65
C ALA A 449 -32.43 23.14 -72.79
N SER A 450 -31.43 23.56 -72.00
CA SER A 450 -30.35 24.55 -72.26
C SER A 450 -30.58 25.82 -73.10
N SER A 451 -30.29 26.98 -72.50
CA SER A 451 -29.29 27.92 -73.04
C SER A 451 -28.78 28.88 -71.96
N VAL A 452 -27.46 29.04 -71.95
CA VAL A 452 -26.60 29.82 -71.05
C VAL A 452 -26.73 31.32 -71.33
N LEU A 453 -26.66 32.19 -70.31
CA LEU A 453 -25.75 33.36 -70.22
C LEU A 453 -25.96 34.22 -68.95
N HIS A 454 -24.89 34.27 -68.15
CA HIS A 454 -24.29 35.40 -67.40
C HIS A 454 -25.16 36.52 -66.81
N GLY A 455 -24.97 36.77 -65.49
CA GLY A 455 -24.99 38.14 -64.94
C GLY A 455 -25.57 38.30 -63.53
N SER A 456 -24.68 38.21 -62.53
CA SER A 456 -24.66 38.87 -61.20
C SER A 456 -25.95 39.13 -60.41
N HIS A 457 -25.88 38.75 -59.12
CA HIS A 457 -26.77 39.09 -57.99
C HIS A 457 -28.04 38.26 -57.80
N ILE A 458 -27.91 37.04 -57.26
CA ILE A 458 -28.92 36.50 -56.33
C ILE A 458 -28.20 35.75 -55.19
N ARG A 459 -28.21 36.33 -53.98
CA ARG A 459 -28.03 35.60 -52.72
C ARG A 459 -29.26 34.70 -52.56
N GLY A 460 -29.20 33.49 -53.10
CA GLY A 460 -30.22 32.46 -52.89
C GLY A 460 -30.00 31.82 -51.53
N GLY A 461 -30.77 32.23 -50.52
CA GLY A 461 -30.95 31.47 -49.30
C GLY A 461 -31.66 30.17 -49.63
N PHE A 462 -30.96 29.04 -49.50
CA PHE A 462 -31.58 27.72 -49.62
C PHE A 462 -32.21 27.37 -48.26
N GLY A 463 -33.45 27.81 -48.08
CA GLY A 463 -34.32 27.34 -47.00
C GLY A 463 -34.98 26.04 -47.43
N LEU A 464 -34.44 24.91 -46.96
CA LEU A 464 -35.18 23.64 -46.91
C LEU A 464 -35.51 23.37 -45.44
N GLN A 465 -36.50 24.09 -44.92
CA GLN A 465 -37.15 23.74 -43.65
C GLN A 465 -38.27 22.74 -43.97
N SER A 466 -37.99 21.45 -43.89
CA SER A 466 -39.06 20.47 -43.62
C SER A 466 -39.05 20.15 -42.12
N GLU A 467 -40.21 20.20 -41.48
CA GLU A 467 -40.38 19.90 -40.04
C GLU A 467 -39.87 18.49 -39.69
N GLU A 468 -39.92 17.55 -40.63
CA GLU A 468 -39.41 16.18 -40.47
C GLU A 468 -37.88 16.12 -40.25
N SER A 469 -37.11 17.01 -40.89
CA SER A 469 -35.64 17.05 -40.73
C SER A 469 -35.23 17.53 -39.32
N GLY A 470 -36.02 18.42 -38.71
CA GLY A 470 -35.84 18.89 -37.34
C GLY A 470 -36.10 17.83 -36.28
N VAL A 471 -37.16 17.01 -36.45
CA VAL A 471 -37.51 15.92 -35.51
C VAL A 471 -36.46 14.80 -35.55
N LEU A 472 -36.09 14.33 -36.73
CA LEU A 472 -35.03 13.32 -36.92
C LEU A 472 -33.68 13.82 -36.37
N GLY A 473 -33.37 15.10 -36.56
CA GLY A 473 -32.20 15.75 -35.97
C GLY A 473 -32.20 15.70 -34.44
N ARG A 474 -33.30 16.07 -33.77
CA ARG A 474 -33.37 16.06 -32.29
C ARG A 474 -33.27 14.65 -31.71
N VAL A 475 -33.89 13.65 -32.33
CA VAL A 475 -33.76 12.24 -31.91
C VAL A 475 -32.30 11.76 -32.05
N ALA A 476 -31.62 12.13 -33.14
CA ALA A 476 -30.22 11.78 -33.34
C ALA A 476 -29.29 12.45 -32.31
N LEU A 477 -29.56 13.71 -31.90
CA LEU A 477 -28.82 14.38 -30.83
C LEU A 477 -29.07 13.70 -29.48
N GLY A 478 -30.32 13.37 -29.16
CA GLY A 478 -30.68 12.63 -27.95
C GLY A 478 -29.88 11.33 -27.82
N LYS A 479 -29.79 10.52 -28.90
CA LYS A 479 -28.98 9.29 -28.91
C LYS A 479 -27.49 9.56 -28.62
N ARG A 480 -26.90 10.62 -29.19
CA ARG A 480 -25.50 11.00 -28.95
C ARG A 480 -25.27 11.42 -27.50
N LEU A 481 -26.20 12.16 -26.92
CA LEU A 481 -26.14 12.56 -25.50
C LEU A 481 -26.31 11.35 -24.58
N THR A 482 -27.20 10.40 -24.90
CA THR A 482 -27.31 9.13 -24.16
C THR A 482 -25.99 8.35 -24.21
N ASN A 483 -25.35 8.25 -25.37
CA ASN A 483 -24.04 7.61 -25.47
C ASN A 483 -22.98 8.33 -24.61
N LEU A 484 -23.00 9.66 -24.57
CA LEU A 484 -22.10 10.44 -23.73
C LEU A 484 -22.35 10.21 -22.23
N VAL A 485 -23.62 10.11 -21.82
CA VAL A 485 -24.00 9.68 -20.46
C VAL A 485 -23.43 8.31 -20.15
N THR A 486 -23.56 7.33 -21.06
CA THR A 486 -23.00 5.99 -20.88
C THR A 486 -21.48 6.01 -20.71
N VAL A 487 -20.76 6.79 -21.54
CA VAL A 487 -19.30 6.93 -21.44
C VAL A 487 -18.87 7.54 -20.12
N PHE A 488 -19.48 8.65 -19.69
CA PHE A 488 -19.13 9.24 -18.40
C PHE A 488 -19.53 8.34 -17.23
N THR A 489 -20.66 7.63 -17.31
CA THR A 489 -21.03 6.64 -16.31
C THR A 489 -19.94 5.57 -16.21
N LEU A 490 -19.45 5.05 -17.33
CA LEU A 490 -18.34 4.10 -17.34
C LEU A 490 -17.07 4.68 -16.70
N PHE A 491 -16.71 5.93 -17.00
CA PHE A 491 -15.57 6.60 -16.38
C PHE A 491 -15.69 6.66 -14.85
N PHE A 492 -16.83 7.12 -14.32
CA PHE A 492 -17.06 7.16 -12.88
C PHE A 492 -17.14 5.77 -12.24
N THR A 493 -17.69 4.77 -12.93
CA THR A 493 -17.70 3.37 -12.48
C THR A 493 -16.28 2.81 -12.40
N VAL A 494 -15.42 3.10 -13.38
CA VAL A 494 -14.00 2.69 -13.36
C VAL A 494 -13.27 3.36 -12.20
N LEU A 495 -13.53 4.63 -11.90
CA LEU A 495 -12.95 5.29 -10.73
C LEU A 495 -13.38 4.62 -9.42
N LEU A 496 -14.67 4.29 -9.29
CA LEU A 496 -15.19 3.60 -8.11
C LEU A 496 -14.57 2.21 -7.96
N GLY A 497 -14.42 1.47 -9.07
CA GLY A 497 -13.74 0.18 -9.10
C GLY A 497 -12.27 0.29 -8.70
N ASN A 498 -11.55 1.29 -9.22
CA ASN A 498 -10.14 1.54 -8.87
C ASN A 498 -9.98 1.93 -7.39
N LEU A 499 -10.85 2.79 -6.87
CA LEU A 499 -10.85 3.16 -5.45
C LEU A 499 -11.10 1.94 -4.56
N THR A 500 -12.07 1.10 -4.93
CA THR A 500 -12.36 -0.17 -4.22
C THR A 500 -11.17 -1.11 -4.26
N PHE A 501 -10.51 -1.24 -5.43
CA PHE A 501 -9.31 -2.06 -5.58
C PHE A 501 -8.20 -1.60 -4.63
N LEU A 502 -7.89 -0.31 -4.58
CA LEU A 502 -6.85 0.24 -3.71
C LEU A 502 -7.17 0.10 -2.22
N MET A 503 -8.42 0.36 -1.81
CA MET A 503 -8.84 0.38 -0.41
C MET A 503 -9.13 -0.98 0.20
N VAL A 504 -9.49 -1.97 -0.63
CA VAL A 504 -9.96 -3.28 -0.14
C VAL A 504 -9.05 -4.42 -0.60
N ILE A 505 -8.59 -4.40 -1.86
CA ILE A 505 -7.83 -5.52 -2.44
C ILE A 505 -6.33 -5.31 -2.25
N ASP A 506 -5.81 -4.13 -2.61
CA ASP A 506 -4.38 -3.82 -2.59
C ASP A 506 -3.91 -3.21 -1.25
N ALA A 507 -4.85 -2.85 -0.37
CA ALA A 507 -4.56 -2.22 0.91
C ALA A 507 -3.60 -3.03 1.79
N PRO A 508 -3.76 -4.36 1.99
CA PRO A 508 -2.82 -5.13 2.82
C PRO A 508 -1.39 -5.09 2.27
N ARG A 509 -1.22 -5.15 0.94
CA ARG A 509 0.09 -5.05 0.30
C ARG A 509 0.71 -3.67 0.53
N LEU A 510 -0.05 -2.60 0.33
CA LEU A 510 0.43 -1.22 0.49
C LEU A 510 0.76 -0.89 1.96
N GLN A 511 -0.02 -1.40 2.91
CA GLN A 511 0.17 -1.22 4.35
C GLN A 511 1.39 -1.99 4.88
N ALA A 512 1.69 -3.16 4.30
CA ALA A 512 2.83 -3.99 4.68
C ALA A 512 4.17 -3.53 4.07
N LEU A 513 4.18 -2.52 3.19
CA LEU A 513 5.43 -2.05 2.59
C LEU A 513 6.36 -1.45 3.66
N PRO A 514 7.65 -1.85 3.72
CA PRO A 514 8.60 -1.31 4.69
C PRO A 514 8.80 0.21 4.58
N THR A 515 8.59 0.77 3.38
CA THR A 515 8.67 2.22 3.12
C THR A 515 7.38 2.97 3.47
N ASN A 516 6.37 2.28 4.01
CA ASN A 516 5.12 2.91 4.42
C ASN A 516 5.28 3.59 5.78
N ASN A 517 5.53 4.90 5.71
CA ASN A 517 5.61 5.81 6.84
C ASN A 517 4.26 6.01 7.57
N HIS A 518 3.12 5.76 6.93
CA HIS A 518 1.82 5.81 7.60
C HIS A 518 1.67 4.66 8.62
N THR A 519 2.02 3.42 8.26
CA THR A 519 1.94 2.27 9.18
C THR A 519 2.79 2.51 10.43
N ILE A 520 4.00 3.06 10.24
CA ILE A 520 4.93 3.43 11.31
C ILE A 520 4.35 4.57 12.18
N ALA A 521 3.81 5.63 11.56
CA ALA A 521 3.27 6.75 12.30
C ALA A 521 1.97 6.38 13.05
N ARG A 522 1.14 5.50 12.48
CA ARG A 522 -0.06 4.97 13.15
C ARG A 522 0.32 4.06 14.32
N SER A 523 1.35 3.22 14.17
CA SER A 523 1.80 2.35 15.27
C SER A 523 2.25 3.16 16.49
N ALA A 524 2.74 4.38 16.30
CA ALA A 524 3.04 5.29 17.41
C ALA A 524 1.81 5.69 18.23
N TYR A 525 0.58 5.68 17.69
CA TYR A 525 -0.65 6.03 18.43
C TYR A 525 -1.46 4.81 18.89
N VAL A 526 -1.01 3.61 18.58
CA VAL A 526 -1.63 2.35 19.03
C VAL A 526 -0.78 1.78 20.15
N GLN A 527 -1.41 1.44 21.28
CA GLN A 527 -0.70 0.80 22.37
C GLN A 527 -0.25 -0.58 21.90
N ARG A 528 1.06 -0.74 21.68
CA ARG A 528 1.63 -2.03 21.31
C ARG A 528 1.61 -2.98 22.52
N GLY A 529 1.31 -4.26 22.29
CA GLY A 529 1.27 -5.28 23.34
C GLY A 529 2.62 -5.45 24.06
N ALA A 530 2.59 -5.95 25.28
CA ALA A 530 3.80 -6.22 26.05
C ALA A 530 4.45 -7.54 25.62
N ILE A 531 5.76 -7.67 25.80
CA ILE A 531 6.50 -8.94 25.70
C ILE A 531 6.95 -9.32 27.10
N MET A 532 6.56 -10.50 27.57
CA MET A 532 6.78 -10.95 28.94
C MET A 532 7.40 -12.35 28.97
N THR A 533 8.23 -12.63 29.95
CA THR A 533 8.74 -13.98 30.26
C THR A 533 7.65 -14.85 30.89
N SER A 534 7.87 -16.17 30.91
CA SER A 534 6.92 -17.14 31.49
C SER A 534 6.67 -16.93 32.99
N ASP A 535 7.66 -16.40 33.70
CA ASP A 535 7.63 -16.04 35.12
C ASP A 535 7.19 -14.58 35.38
N GLY A 536 6.70 -13.88 34.35
CA GLY A 536 5.97 -12.61 34.50
C GLY A 536 6.83 -11.34 34.46
N VAL A 537 8.11 -11.42 34.12
CA VAL A 537 8.97 -10.24 33.90
C VAL A 537 8.67 -9.62 32.54
N THR A 538 8.29 -8.34 32.51
CA THR A 538 8.05 -7.56 31.29
C THR A 538 9.38 -7.13 30.66
N LEU A 539 9.67 -7.60 29.46
CA LEU A 539 10.89 -7.27 28.71
C LEU A 539 10.71 -6.05 27.79
N ALA A 540 9.51 -5.88 27.23
CA ALA A 540 9.16 -4.73 26.40
C ALA A 540 7.70 -4.31 26.63
N GLU A 541 7.45 -3.02 26.69
CA GLU A 541 6.11 -2.43 26.87
C GLU A 541 5.99 -1.11 26.13
N SER A 542 4.76 -0.59 26.00
CA SER A 542 4.49 0.69 25.38
C SER A 542 3.92 1.69 26.38
N VAL A 543 4.66 2.76 26.60
CA VAL A 543 4.32 3.81 27.58
C VAL A 543 3.78 5.03 26.85
N LYS A 544 2.57 5.44 27.23
CA LYS A 544 1.89 6.59 26.63
C LYS A 544 2.59 7.90 26.97
N GLN A 545 2.79 8.75 25.97
CA GLN A 545 3.35 10.09 26.07
C GLN A 545 2.22 11.15 26.17
N ASP A 546 2.59 12.38 26.57
CA ASP A 546 1.64 13.50 26.70
C ASP A 546 0.98 13.91 25.38
N ASP A 547 1.68 13.70 24.26
CA ASP A 547 1.18 13.96 22.90
C ASP A 547 0.20 12.88 22.38
N GLY A 548 -0.04 11.83 23.18
CA GLY A 548 -0.93 10.72 22.85
C GLY A 548 -0.27 9.56 22.10
N THR A 549 1.02 9.67 21.75
CA THR A 549 1.81 8.56 21.20
C THR A 549 2.24 7.57 22.29
N TYR A 550 2.80 6.45 21.89
CA TYR A 550 3.40 5.43 22.74
C TYR A 550 4.86 5.28 22.36
N VAL A 551 5.74 5.35 23.36
CA VAL A 551 7.16 5.01 23.20
C VAL A 551 7.37 3.56 23.63
N ARG A 552 8.23 2.83 22.91
CA ARG A 552 8.63 1.49 23.34
C ARG A 552 9.64 1.60 24.48
N ASN A 553 9.31 1.01 25.62
CA ASN A 553 10.13 0.96 26.82
C ASN A 553 10.61 -0.48 27.06
N TYR A 554 11.86 -0.63 27.51
CA TYR A 554 12.48 -1.92 27.83
C TYR A 554 12.91 -1.91 29.31
N PRO A 555 12.04 -2.34 30.25
CA PRO A 555 12.30 -2.19 31.69
C PRO A 555 13.58 -2.89 32.17
N HIS A 556 13.93 -4.00 31.52
CA HIS A 556 15.13 -4.80 31.77
C HIS A 556 16.03 -4.82 30.53
N ASP A 557 16.34 -3.63 30.00
CA ASP A 557 17.13 -3.49 28.78
C ASP A 557 18.46 -4.27 28.86
N GLY A 558 18.80 -4.98 27.78
CA GLY A 558 19.92 -5.91 27.72
C GLY A 558 19.57 -7.39 27.99
N MET A 559 18.47 -7.68 28.69
CA MET A 559 18.01 -9.06 28.91
C MET A 559 17.34 -9.61 27.65
N ALA A 560 17.81 -10.76 27.18
CA ALA A 560 17.28 -11.47 26.03
C ALA A 560 17.14 -10.61 24.75
N SER A 561 18.02 -9.61 24.55
CA SER A 561 17.88 -8.58 23.51
C SER A 561 17.58 -9.14 22.11
N HIS A 562 18.30 -10.16 21.64
CA HIS A 562 18.07 -10.75 20.32
C HIS A 562 16.72 -11.48 20.21
N THR A 563 16.23 -12.04 21.32
CA THR A 563 14.94 -12.72 21.37
C THR A 563 13.80 -11.70 21.38
N VAL A 564 13.88 -10.65 22.21
CA VAL A 564 12.92 -9.54 22.20
C VAL A 564 12.93 -8.89 20.81
N GLY A 565 14.13 -8.54 20.33
CA GLY A 565 14.36 -7.83 19.08
C GLY A 565 13.95 -6.37 19.17
N TYR A 566 13.92 -5.71 18.02
CA TYR A 566 13.65 -4.27 17.94
C TYR A 566 12.78 -3.94 16.74
N ILE A 567 12.22 -2.72 16.75
CA ILE A 567 11.60 -2.08 15.59
C ILE A 567 12.28 -0.74 15.38
N SER A 568 12.83 -0.55 14.19
CA SER A 568 13.43 0.71 13.75
C SER A 568 12.91 1.09 12.37
N THR A 569 12.52 2.35 12.24
CA THR A 569 12.12 2.96 10.96
C THR A 569 13.24 2.99 9.94
N GLN A 570 14.49 2.97 10.41
CA GLN A 570 15.68 3.05 9.57
C GLN A 570 16.34 1.69 9.36
N TYR A 571 16.21 0.75 10.30
CA TYR A 571 17.04 -0.46 10.36
C TYR A 571 16.25 -1.77 10.35
N GLY A 572 14.92 -1.71 10.19
CA GLY A 572 14.06 -2.89 10.08
C GLY A 572 13.62 -3.44 11.44
N THR A 573 13.29 -4.73 11.47
CA THR A 573 12.72 -5.41 12.65
C THR A 573 13.45 -6.72 12.91
N ALA A 574 13.54 -7.13 14.19
CA ALA A 574 14.15 -8.40 14.61
C ALA A 574 13.34 -9.08 15.74
N GLY A 575 13.67 -10.34 16.06
CA GLY A 575 13.13 -11.06 17.23
C GLY A 575 11.60 -11.20 17.26
N ILE A 576 11.06 -11.16 18.48
CA ILE A 576 9.60 -11.23 18.74
C ILE A 576 8.89 -9.97 18.25
N GLU A 577 9.53 -8.81 18.33
CA GLU A 577 9.00 -7.57 17.76
C GLU A 577 8.69 -7.68 16.26
N SER A 578 9.49 -8.46 15.52
CA SER A 578 9.27 -8.76 14.11
C SER A 578 8.25 -9.88 13.89
N SER A 579 8.50 -11.07 14.47
CA SER A 579 7.70 -12.27 14.22
C SER A 579 6.25 -12.16 14.72
N MET A 580 6.03 -11.46 15.84
CA MET A 580 4.70 -11.25 16.44
C MET A 580 4.15 -9.84 16.20
N ASN A 581 4.64 -9.13 15.17
CA ASN A 581 4.26 -7.74 14.92
C ASN A 581 2.74 -7.54 14.77
N GLU A 582 2.06 -8.45 14.08
CA GLU A 582 0.61 -8.39 13.86
C GLU A 582 -0.18 -8.52 15.18
N THR A 583 0.25 -9.44 16.04
CA THR A 583 -0.33 -9.66 17.38
C THR A 583 -0.10 -8.43 18.27
N LEU A 584 1.13 -7.91 18.27
CA LEU A 584 1.56 -6.80 19.10
C LEU A 584 0.97 -5.45 18.67
N THR A 585 0.60 -5.26 17.40
CA THR A 585 0.02 -3.99 16.90
C THR A 585 -1.50 -3.94 17.05
N GLY A 586 -2.14 -5.07 17.32
CA GLY A 586 -3.60 -5.17 17.45
C GLY A 586 -4.28 -5.18 16.09
N HIS A 587 -4.94 -6.28 15.75
CA HIS A 587 -5.83 -6.35 14.60
C HIS A 587 -7.27 -6.06 15.05
N ALA A 588 -7.94 -5.17 14.33
CA ALA A 588 -9.40 -5.19 14.30
C ALA A 588 -9.81 -6.45 13.51
N ASP A 589 -10.06 -7.55 14.20
CA ASP A 589 -10.61 -8.75 13.57
C ASP A 589 -12.00 -8.41 13.03
N HIS A 590 -12.13 -8.23 11.71
CA HIS A 590 -13.37 -7.85 11.04
C HIS A 590 -14.37 -9.01 10.88
N SER A 591 -14.10 -10.17 11.48
CA SER A 591 -15.01 -11.30 11.49
C SER A 591 -16.29 -11.06 12.31
N ASP A 592 -16.28 -10.05 13.19
CA ASP A 592 -17.41 -9.72 14.06
C ASP A 592 -18.04 -8.34 13.76
N TRP A 593 -19.37 -8.24 13.79
CA TRP A 593 -20.07 -6.98 13.49
C TRP A 593 -19.80 -5.88 14.53
N ARG A 594 -19.41 -6.27 15.76
CA ARG A 594 -19.07 -5.33 16.85
C ARG A 594 -17.71 -4.69 16.65
N SER A 595 -16.70 -5.43 16.19
CA SER A 595 -15.38 -4.88 15.86
C SER A 595 -15.44 -3.94 14.66
N ALA A 596 -16.28 -4.25 13.67
CA ALA A 596 -16.62 -3.30 12.59
C ALA A 596 -17.30 -2.01 13.14
N LEU A 597 -18.13 -2.11 14.18
CA LEU A 597 -18.72 -0.95 14.85
C LEU A 597 -17.68 -0.15 15.67
N TYR A 598 -16.77 -0.81 16.36
CA TYR A 598 -15.70 -0.17 17.13
C TYR A 598 -14.67 0.53 16.23
N SER A 599 -14.35 -0.06 15.07
CA SER A 599 -13.55 0.62 14.04
C SER A 599 -14.29 1.83 13.46
N MET A 600 -15.61 1.73 13.22
CA MET A 600 -16.44 2.88 12.82
C MET A 600 -16.54 3.97 13.91
N ALA A 601 -16.42 3.61 15.18
CA ALA A 601 -16.37 4.54 16.31
C ALA A 601 -14.96 5.13 16.55
N GLY A 602 -13.95 4.67 15.81
CA GLY A 602 -12.56 5.11 15.93
C GLY A 602 -11.92 4.77 17.28
N VAL A 603 -12.30 3.63 17.87
CA VAL A 603 -11.69 3.09 19.10
C VAL A 603 -10.49 2.23 18.69
N ASN A 604 -9.26 2.72 18.95
CA ASN A 604 -8.04 1.94 18.74
C ASN A 604 -8.01 0.78 19.73
N THR A 605 -8.04 -0.46 19.23
CA THR A 605 -7.79 -1.65 20.04
C THR A 605 -6.31 -1.74 20.35
N ALA A 606 -5.96 -1.83 21.64
CA ALA A 606 -4.59 -2.09 22.04
C ALA A 606 -4.12 -3.46 21.50
N GLY A 607 -2.83 -3.59 21.24
CA GLY A 607 -2.21 -4.83 20.83
C GLY A 607 -2.27 -5.90 21.91
N SER A 608 -2.33 -7.16 21.48
CA SER A 608 -2.27 -8.30 22.39
C SER A 608 -0.83 -8.50 22.86
N SER A 609 -0.67 -8.88 24.13
CA SER A 609 0.63 -9.16 24.74
C SER A 609 1.08 -10.59 24.44
N VAL A 610 2.39 -10.80 24.38
CA VAL A 610 3.02 -12.09 24.11
C VAL A 610 3.74 -12.56 25.37
N VAL A 611 3.41 -13.77 25.82
CA VAL A 611 4.13 -14.44 26.91
C VAL A 611 5.07 -15.49 26.30
N LEU A 612 6.35 -15.35 26.58
CA LEU A 612 7.41 -16.23 26.11
C LEU A 612 7.54 -17.47 26.99
N THR A 613 8.14 -18.53 26.45
CA THR A 613 8.59 -19.69 27.21
C THR A 613 9.85 -19.39 28.04
N ILE A 614 10.59 -18.33 27.68
CA ILE A 614 11.79 -17.88 28.39
C ILE A 614 11.47 -17.65 29.87
N ASN A 615 12.30 -18.22 30.74
CA ASN A 615 12.27 -17.96 32.18
C ASN A 615 13.38 -16.95 32.52
N SER A 616 13.04 -15.85 33.19
CA SER A 616 13.96 -14.74 33.43
C SER A 616 15.21 -15.15 34.23
N GLN A 617 15.08 -16.07 35.19
CA GLN A 617 16.20 -16.56 35.99
C GLN A 617 17.13 -17.47 35.18
N MET A 618 16.58 -18.37 34.37
CA MET A 618 17.38 -19.23 33.48
C MET A 618 18.09 -18.39 32.41
N GLN A 619 17.43 -17.36 31.89
CA GLN A 619 18.02 -16.40 30.96
C GLN A 619 19.22 -15.67 31.58
N ALA A 620 19.06 -15.15 32.81
CA ALA A 620 20.14 -14.49 33.54
C ALA A 620 21.33 -15.43 33.80
N VAL A 621 21.08 -16.71 34.09
CA VAL A 621 22.13 -17.74 34.23
C VAL A 621 22.91 -17.91 32.93
N ALA A 622 22.22 -18.00 31.78
CA ALA A 622 22.86 -18.14 30.48
C ALA A 622 23.68 -16.90 30.08
N GLU A 623 23.15 -15.70 30.31
CA GLU A 623 23.84 -14.44 30.04
C GLU A 623 25.07 -14.26 30.94
N ALA A 624 24.95 -14.55 32.24
CA ALA A 624 26.06 -14.50 33.17
C ALA A 624 27.18 -15.49 32.79
N ALA A 625 26.82 -16.65 32.25
CA ALA A 625 27.78 -17.65 31.82
C ALA A 625 28.55 -17.28 30.53
N LEU A 626 28.03 -16.34 29.74
CA LEU A 626 28.67 -15.81 28.52
C LEU A 626 29.50 -14.53 28.76
N GLN A 627 29.51 -13.99 29.98
CA GLN A 627 30.28 -12.78 30.30
C GLN A 627 31.76 -12.95 29.95
N GLY A 628 32.27 -12.02 29.14
CA GLY A 628 33.66 -12.02 28.66
C GLY A 628 33.94 -12.91 27.44
N TYR A 629 32.93 -13.62 26.92
CA TYR A 629 33.09 -14.51 25.76
C TYR A 629 32.19 -14.11 24.60
N SER A 630 32.65 -14.38 23.37
CA SER A 630 31.78 -14.44 22.20
C SER A 630 31.21 -15.84 22.08
N GLY A 631 29.93 -15.98 21.75
CA GLY A 631 29.28 -17.29 21.64
C GLY A 631 27.80 -17.23 21.97
N SER A 632 27.21 -18.39 22.24
CA SER A 632 25.79 -18.45 22.58
C SER A 632 25.41 -19.70 23.36
N ILE A 633 24.27 -19.61 24.05
CA ILE A 633 23.69 -20.66 24.89
C ILE A 633 22.19 -20.78 24.60
N VAL A 634 21.72 -22.01 24.46
CA VAL A 634 20.30 -22.36 24.42
C VAL A 634 20.00 -23.36 25.53
N VAL A 635 18.95 -23.13 26.31
CA VAL A 635 18.35 -24.08 27.25
C VAL A 635 16.94 -24.40 26.77
N MET A 636 16.60 -25.68 26.71
CA MET A 636 15.35 -26.17 26.12
C MET A 636 14.73 -27.29 26.94
N ASP A 637 13.40 -27.36 27.00
CA ASP A 637 12.66 -28.54 27.46
C ASP A 637 12.67 -29.62 26.36
N PRO A 638 13.27 -30.81 26.60
CA PRO A 638 13.38 -31.86 25.59
C PRO A 638 12.03 -32.43 25.13
N ALA A 639 11.00 -32.43 25.98
CA ALA A 639 9.73 -33.08 25.69
C ALA A 639 8.85 -32.24 24.75
N THR A 640 8.95 -30.91 24.86
CA THR A 640 8.07 -29.98 24.15
C THR A 640 8.80 -29.17 23.07
N GLY A 641 10.11 -28.94 23.22
CA GLY A 641 10.86 -27.98 22.43
C GLY A 641 10.72 -26.53 22.92
N ALA A 642 10.12 -26.29 24.08
CA ALA A 642 10.03 -24.95 24.66
C ALA A 642 11.43 -24.39 24.97
N VAL A 643 11.73 -23.19 24.49
CA VAL A 643 13.02 -22.53 24.72
C VAL A 643 12.98 -21.76 26.04
N LEU A 644 13.73 -22.21 27.03
CA LEU A 644 13.67 -21.69 28.40
C LEU A 644 14.70 -20.59 28.67
N ALA A 645 15.84 -20.63 27.97
CA ALA A 645 16.81 -19.55 27.90
C ALA A 645 17.49 -19.52 26.53
N LYS A 646 17.79 -18.33 26.02
CA LYS A 646 18.39 -18.12 24.71
C LYS A 646 19.24 -16.84 24.74
N ALA A 647 20.56 -17.00 24.82
CA ALA A 647 21.50 -15.89 24.99
C ALA A 647 22.58 -15.92 23.90
N SER A 648 22.89 -14.76 23.33
CA SER A 648 23.95 -14.53 22.34
C SER A 648 24.89 -13.44 22.86
N SER A 649 26.19 -13.61 22.67
CA SER A 649 27.23 -12.68 23.12
C SER A 649 28.26 -12.44 22.01
N PRO A 650 28.74 -11.18 21.82
CA PRO A 650 28.33 -9.98 22.55
C PRO A 650 26.87 -9.57 22.23
N SER A 651 26.18 -9.03 23.23
CA SER A 651 24.80 -8.53 23.12
C SER A 651 24.78 -7.00 22.95
N TYR A 652 23.58 -6.42 22.94
CA TYR A 652 23.32 -4.98 22.87
C TYR A 652 22.19 -4.58 23.81
N THR A 653 22.12 -3.29 24.13
CA THR A 653 20.94 -2.66 24.73
C THR A 653 20.14 -1.91 23.66
N HIS A 654 18.83 -1.76 23.83
CA HIS A 654 17.98 -1.05 22.88
C HIS A 654 18.34 0.45 22.83
N ALA A 655 18.87 1.00 23.93
CA ALA A 655 19.43 2.34 23.98
C ALA A 655 20.64 2.53 23.02
N GLU A 656 21.42 1.49 22.76
CA GLU A 656 22.62 1.55 21.90
C GLU A 656 22.32 1.37 20.41
N LEU A 657 21.10 0.94 20.03
CA LEU A 657 20.76 0.55 18.65
C LEU A 657 21.07 1.62 17.61
N GLY A 658 20.77 2.89 17.90
CA GLY A 658 21.09 4.00 17.00
C GLY A 658 22.59 4.08 16.70
N THR A 659 23.42 3.96 17.74
CA THR A 659 24.88 4.07 17.61
C THR A 659 25.53 2.84 16.97
N ILE A 660 25.09 1.62 17.34
CA ILE A 660 25.66 0.37 16.82
C ILE A 660 25.44 0.29 15.31
N ILE A 661 24.23 0.62 14.85
CA ILE A 661 23.88 0.46 13.44
C ILE A 661 24.53 1.55 12.57
N GLU A 662 24.67 2.78 13.07
CA GLU A 662 25.43 3.84 12.39
C GLU A 662 26.92 3.51 12.23
N SER A 663 27.51 2.84 13.21
CA SER A 663 28.95 2.51 13.21
C SER A 663 29.33 1.38 12.24
N GLY A 664 28.36 0.59 11.77
CA GLY A 664 28.58 -0.53 10.84
C GLY A 664 29.31 -1.75 11.44
N THR A 665 29.62 -1.75 12.73
CA THR A 665 30.31 -2.85 13.44
C THR A 665 29.31 -3.86 14.03
N GLY A 666 28.47 -4.45 13.18
CA GLY A 666 27.24 -5.19 13.56
C GLY A 666 27.39 -6.57 14.23
N SER A 667 28.54 -6.93 14.82
CA SER A 667 28.75 -8.25 15.45
C SER A 667 27.80 -8.50 16.64
N GLN A 668 27.39 -7.45 17.35
CA GLN A 668 26.47 -7.51 18.48
C GLN A 668 25.02 -7.83 18.07
N LEU A 669 24.63 -7.47 16.85
CA LEU A 669 23.25 -7.68 16.35
C LEU A 669 23.03 -9.13 15.88
N VAL A 670 24.12 -9.86 15.61
CA VAL A 670 24.05 -11.26 15.17
C VAL A 670 23.56 -12.13 16.33
N ASP A 671 22.42 -12.77 16.11
CA ASP A 671 21.93 -13.82 16.99
C ASP A 671 22.65 -15.14 16.71
N ARG A 672 23.71 -15.40 17.48
CA ARG A 672 24.55 -16.60 17.32
C ARG A 672 23.83 -17.91 17.65
N THR A 673 22.65 -17.85 18.29
CA THR A 673 21.88 -19.05 18.58
C THR A 673 21.22 -19.64 17.33
N THR A 674 20.78 -18.78 16.41
CA THR A 674 19.88 -19.16 15.31
C THR A 674 20.31 -18.65 13.93
N GLN A 675 21.16 -17.63 13.84
CA GLN A 675 21.51 -16.97 12.57
C GLN A 675 22.98 -17.16 12.17
N ALA A 676 23.81 -17.72 13.06
CA ALA A 676 25.21 -18.06 12.76
C ALA A 676 25.36 -19.57 12.54
N LEU A 677 26.10 -19.93 11.49
CA LEU A 677 26.48 -21.31 11.20
C LEU A 677 27.92 -21.56 11.66
N TYR A 678 28.13 -22.70 12.30
CA TYR A 678 29.42 -23.14 12.80
C TYR A 678 29.71 -24.58 12.37
N SER A 679 30.99 -24.93 12.24
CA SER A 679 31.42 -26.32 12.24
C SER A 679 31.16 -26.92 13.63
N PRO A 680 30.28 -27.93 13.79
CA PRO A 680 29.92 -28.50 15.09
C PRO A 680 31.07 -29.25 15.77
N GLY A 681 32.07 -29.67 15.00
CA GLY A 681 33.11 -30.58 15.43
C GLY A 681 32.52 -31.84 16.07
N SER A 682 33.21 -32.38 17.07
CA SER A 682 32.85 -33.66 17.69
C SER A 682 31.46 -33.70 18.37
N SER A 683 30.72 -32.59 18.49
CA SER A 683 29.32 -32.62 18.94
C SER A 683 28.42 -33.38 17.95
N PHE A 684 28.73 -33.30 16.64
CA PHE A 684 27.99 -33.99 15.57
C PHE A 684 28.17 -35.51 15.58
N LYS A 685 29.23 -36.03 16.21
CA LYS A 685 29.43 -37.48 16.39
C LYS A 685 28.23 -38.14 17.08
N THR A 686 27.43 -37.37 17.81
CA THR A 686 26.15 -37.82 18.37
C THR A 686 25.21 -38.34 17.28
N ILE A 687 25.09 -37.64 16.15
CA ILE A 687 24.28 -38.07 14.99
C ILE A 687 24.94 -39.29 14.33
N THR A 688 26.26 -39.28 14.12
CA THR A 688 27.00 -40.42 13.56
C THR A 688 26.80 -41.70 14.38
N LEU A 689 26.92 -41.61 15.71
CA LEU A 689 26.69 -42.73 16.63
C LEU A 689 25.24 -43.19 16.58
N SER A 690 24.29 -42.24 16.60
CA SER A 690 22.86 -42.52 16.53
C SER A 690 22.51 -43.30 15.25
N ALA A 691 22.98 -42.82 14.09
CA ALA A 691 22.79 -43.49 12.82
C ALA A 691 23.43 -44.89 12.83
N GLY A 692 24.66 -45.03 13.33
CA GLY A 692 25.38 -46.30 13.43
C GLY A 692 24.65 -47.39 14.21
N ILE A 693 24.03 -47.01 15.32
CA ILE A 693 23.26 -47.93 16.18
C ILE A 693 21.90 -48.25 15.54
N ASP A 694 21.21 -47.23 15.01
CA ASP A 694 19.86 -47.36 14.46
C ASP A 694 19.82 -48.18 13.16
N THR A 695 20.87 -48.11 12.34
CA THR A 695 21.05 -48.97 11.16
C THR A 695 21.61 -50.36 11.52
N HIS A 696 21.84 -50.63 12.81
CA HIS A 696 22.50 -51.85 13.31
C HIS A 696 23.87 -52.12 12.69
N THR A 697 24.56 -51.07 12.24
CA THR A 697 25.94 -51.15 11.72
C THR A 697 26.95 -51.37 12.84
N THR A 698 26.64 -50.92 14.05
CA THR A 698 27.52 -51.04 15.21
C THR A 698 26.77 -51.13 16.54
N THR A 699 27.50 -51.37 17.62
CA THR A 699 27.01 -51.32 19.00
C THR A 699 28.03 -50.58 19.87
N LEU A 700 27.63 -50.18 21.08
CA LEU A 700 28.55 -49.52 22.03
C LEU A 700 29.78 -50.36 22.40
N ASP A 701 29.68 -51.69 22.33
CA ASP A 701 30.74 -52.63 22.68
C ASP A 701 31.56 -53.10 21.47
N THR A 702 31.15 -52.74 20.26
CA THR A 702 31.93 -53.02 19.05
C THR A 702 33.27 -52.30 19.15
N THR A 703 34.36 -53.03 18.99
CA THR A 703 35.71 -52.47 19.09
C THR A 703 36.15 -51.85 17.77
N TYR A 704 36.74 -50.66 17.83
CA TYR A 704 37.35 -49.97 16.70
C TYR A 704 38.84 -49.73 16.97
N SER A 705 39.63 -49.78 15.91
CA SER A 705 41.01 -49.28 15.95
C SER A 705 40.96 -47.75 15.99
N ALA A 706 41.57 -47.14 17.01
CA ALA A 706 41.60 -45.71 17.24
C ALA A 706 43.04 -45.16 17.26
N PRO A 707 43.82 -45.35 16.17
CA PRO A 707 45.20 -44.90 16.09
C PRO A 707 45.27 -43.37 16.05
N GLY A 708 46.46 -42.83 16.33
CA GLY A 708 46.73 -41.39 16.26
C GLY A 708 46.44 -40.79 14.89
N THR A 709 46.78 -41.51 13.82
CA THR A 709 46.49 -41.14 12.42
C THR A 709 46.02 -42.37 11.64
N MET A 710 45.19 -42.15 10.62
CA MET A 710 44.68 -43.18 9.72
C MET A 710 44.49 -42.59 8.31
N GLU A 711 44.91 -43.33 7.28
CA GLU A 711 44.57 -43.02 5.89
C GLU A 711 43.14 -43.46 5.57
N LEU A 712 42.34 -42.56 5.00
CA LEU A 712 40.95 -42.78 4.66
C LEU A 712 40.58 -42.00 3.40
N GLY A 713 40.14 -42.70 2.35
CA GLY A 713 39.66 -42.05 1.12
C GLY A 713 40.72 -41.22 0.37
N GLY A 714 42.00 -41.53 0.55
CA GLY A 714 43.12 -40.81 -0.10
C GLY A 714 43.65 -39.59 0.66
N GLY A 715 43.16 -39.34 1.87
CA GLY A 715 43.70 -38.33 2.79
C GLY A 715 43.79 -38.84 4.23
N THR A 716 44.37 -38.02 5.10
CA THR A 716 44.62 -38.41 6.50
C THR A 716 43.50 -37.94 7.44
N ILE A 717 43.06 -38.83 8.32
CA ILE A 717 42.27 -38.53 9.53
C ILE A 717 43.19 -38.66 10.74
N HIS A 718 43.06 -37.76 11.71
CA HIS A 718 43.89 -37.79 12.92
C HIS A 718 43.04 -37.56 14.18
N ASN A 719 43.40 -38.26 15.25
CA ASN A 719 42.90 -37.94 16.58
C ASN A 719 43.51 -36.62 17.07
N TYR A 720 42.87 -35.99 18.03
CA TYR A 720 43.45 -34.84 18.72
C TYR A 720 44.84 -35.20 19.28
N ALA A 721 45.81 -34.31 19.11
CA ALA A 721 47.22 -34.50 19.47
C ALA A 721 47.88 -35.78 18.90
N ASN A 722 47.32 -36.37 17.84
CA ASN A 722 47.75 -37.66 17.28
C ASN A 722 47.78 -38.79 18.33
N GLU A 723 46.89 -38.74 19.32
CA GLU A 723 46.83 -39.75 20.39
C GLU A 723 46.41 -41.11 19.82
N ASP A 724 47.27 -42.11 20.00
CA ASP A 724 46.95 -43.52 19.73
C ASP A 724 46.25 -44.13 20.94
N MET A 725 44.98 -44.48 20.77
CA MET A 725 44.14 -45.06 21.80
C MET A 725 44.08 -46.59 21.70
N GLY A 726 44.77 -47.20 20.72
CA GLY A 726 44.72 -48.64 20.46
C GLY A 726 43.35 -49.09 19.96
N THR A 727 43.00 -50.35 20.23
CA THR A 727 41.68 -50.91 19.92
C THR A 727 40.77 -50.81 21.14
N ILE A 728 39.71 -50.02 21.04
CA ILE A 728 38.81 -49.69 22.16
C ILE A 728 37.35 -49.87 21.76
N PRO A 729 36.43 -50.13 22.71
CA PRO A 729 35.00 -50.19 22.41
C PRO A 729 34.48 -48.82 21.97
N LEU A 730 33.46 -48.80 21.12
CA LEU A 730 32.89 -47.56 20.56
C LEU A 730 32.41 -46.59 21.65
N ARG A 731 31.89 -47.08 22.78
CA ARG A 731 31.55 -46.24 23.95
C ARG A 731 32.75 -45.45 24.49
N GLU A 732 33.94 -46.06 24.53
CA GLU A 732 35.16 -45.39 24.97
C GLU A 732 35.67 -44.44 23.88
N ALA A 733 35.63 -44.88 22.61
CA ALA A 733 36.02 -44.03 21.48
C ALA A 733 35.15 -42.76 21.40
N PHE A 734 33.86 -42.87 21.71
CA PHE A 734 32.94 -41.73 21.79
C PHE A 734 33.22 -40.85 23.02
N ALA A 735 33.46 -41.45 24.19
CA ALA A 735 33.79 -40.72 25.43
C ALA A 735 35.10 -39.91 25.31
N ARG A 736 36.14 -40.51 24.74
CA ARG A 736 37.44 -39.89 24.44
C ARG A 736 37.44 -39.11 23.12
N SER A 737 36.32 -39.14 22.39
CA SER A 737 36.09 -38.36 21.18
C SER A 737 37.09 -38.63 20.05
N SER A 738 37.50 -39.89 19.84
CA SER A 738 38.38 -40.29 18.73
C SER A 738 37.78 -39.90 17.38
N ASN A 739 38.58 -39.29 16.50
CA ASN A 739 38.20 -39.01 15.12
C ASN A 739 38.38 -40.26 14.26
N THR A 740 39.49 -40.99 14.42
CA THR A 740 39.79 -42.16 13.59
C THR A 740 38.74 -43.26 13.75
N ALA A 741 38.24 -43.54 14.96
CA ALA A 741 37.16 -44.50 15.18
C ALA A 741 35.81 -44.05 14.58
N LEU A 742 35.41 -42.80 14.79
CA LEU A 742 34.11 -42.31 14.33
C LEU A 742 34.07 -42.02 12.83
N ALA A 743 35.21 -41.71 12.21
CA ALA A 743 35.34 -41.62 10.76
C ALA A 743 35.14 -42.99 10.10
N GLN A 744 35.67 -44.07 10.69
CA GLN A 744 35.40 -45.44 10.23
C GLN A 744 33.90 -45.77 10.29
N LEU A 745 33.22 -45.40 11.38
CA LEU A 745 31.77 -45.57 11.48
C LEU A 745 31.02 -44.77 10.41
N GLY A 746 31.41 -43.52 10.17
CA GLY A 746 30.84 -42.68 9.12
C GLY A 746 30.95 -43.29 7.72
N VAL A 747 32.13 -43.83 7.39
CA VAL A 747 32.35 -44.51 6.10
C VAL A 747 31.57 -45.82 6.02
N ALA A 748 31.44 -46.57 7.11
CA ALA A 748 30.62 -47.77 7.15
C ALA A 748 29.12 -47.48 6.96
N LEU A 749 28.64 -46.32 7.43
CA LEU A 749 27.26 -45.86 7.20
C LEU A 749 27.01 -45.46 5.75
N GLY A 750 27.97 -44.80 5.11
CA GLY A 750 27.81 -44.17 3.81
C GLY A 750 27.17 -42.78 3.89
N ALA A 751 27.37 -41.97 2.83
CA ALA A 751 26.95 -40.58 2.77
C ALA A 751 25.41 -40.42 2.85
N ASP A 752 24.66 -41.29 2.15
CA ASP A 752 23.20 -41.25 2.14
C ASP A 752 22.60 -41.38 3.55
N ASN A 753 23.08 -42.35 4.33
CA ASN A 753 22.61 -42.54 5.70
C ASN A 753 23.00 -41.37 6.59
N LEU A 754 24.27 -40.91 6.54
CA LEU A 754 24.71 -39.81 7.39
C LEU A 754 23.89 -38.53 7.14
N VAL A 755 23.65 -38.18 5.86
CA VAL A 755 22.84 -37.02 5.48
C VAL A 755 21.36 -37.25 5.84
N SER A 756 20.82 -38.44 5.62
CA SER A 756 19.43 -38.78 5.95
C SER A 756 19.14 -38.63 7.43
N TYR A 757 19.97 -39.21 8.30
CA TYR A 757 19.82 -39.08 9.75
C TYR A 757 20.03 -37.65 10.22
N ALA A 758 21.01 -36.91 9.67
CA ALA A 758 21.17 -35.49 9.98
C ALA A 758 19.90 -34.69 9.65
N ARG A 759 19.27 -34.93 8.49
CA ARG A 759 17.98 -34.32 8.11
C ARG A 759 16.84 -34.73 9.04
N ALA A 760 16.80 -36.00 9.45
CA ALA A 760 15.81 -36.48 10.41
C ALA A 760 15.91 -35.76 11.77
N PHE A 761 17.12 -35.38 12.19
CA PHE A 761 17.35 -34.53 13.37
C PHE A 761 17.08 -33.03 13.14
N GLY A 762 16.80 -32.58 11.91
CA GLY A 762 16.40 -31.21 11.60
C GLY A 762 17.27 -30.47 10.57
N TYR A 763 18.42 -31.02 10.15
CA TYR A 763 19.25 -30.36 9.14
C TYR A 763 18.47 -30.11 7.84
N GLY A 764 18.63 -28.93 7.25
CA GLY A 764 17.84 -28.45 6.10
C GLY A 764 16.48 -27.84 6.46
N THR A 765 16.06 -27.88 7.73
CA THR A 765 14.82 -27.25 8.21
C THR A 765 15.13 -25.89 8.83
N ALA A 766 14.32 -24.87 8.53
CA ALA A 766 14.31 -23.63 9.30
C ALA A 766 13.57 -23.88 10.63
N LEU A 767 14.33 -24.22 11.69
CA LEU A 767 13.79 -24.53 13.01
C LEU A 767 13.10 -23.31 13.65
N GLY A 768 12.07 -23.54 14.46
CA GLY A 768 11.30 -22.49 15.13
C GLY A 768 9.88 -22.41 14.60
N GLN A 769 8.87 -22.58 15.48
CA GLN A 769 7.46 -22.39 15.10
C GLN A 769 7.10 -20.89 14.95
N ASP A 770 7.77 -20.04 15.73
CA ASP A 770 7.42 -18.64 15.97
C ASP A 770 8.67 -17.72 15.99
N PHE A 771 9.85 -18.25 15.65
CA PHE A 771 11.08 -17.49 15.46
C PHE A 771 11.90 -18.06 14.29
N SER A 772 12.82 -17.26 13.76
CA SER A 772 13.61 -17.61 12.58
C SER A 772 14.95 -18.26 12.95
N THR A 773 15.24 -19.42 12.36
CA THR A 773 16.55 -20.08 12.40
C THR A 773 17.05 -20.36 10.99
N THR A 774 18.30 -20.01 10.70
CA THR A 774 18.93 -20.40 9.44
C THR A 774 19.11 -21.92 9.40
N PRO A 775 18.77 -22.61 8.30
CA PRO A 775 18.90 -24.06 8.23
C PRO A 775 20.35 -24.51 8.43
N SER A 776 20.53 -25.54 9.26
CA SER A 776 21.81 -26.24 9.36
C SER A 776 22.04 -27.06 8.09
N LEU A 777 23.29 -27.14 7.61
CA LEU A 777 23.61 -27.59 6.27
C LEU A 777 24.34 -28.93 6.26
N MET A 778 23.96 -29.77 5.30
CA MET A 778 24.66 -30.99 4.90
C MET A 778 24.82 -31.00 3.38
N PRO A 779 25.87 -31.65 2.84
CA PRO A 779 26.05 -31.80 1.40
C PRO A 779 24.94 -32.60 0.74
N ASN A 780 24.89 -32.54 -0.58
CA ASN A 780 24.26 -33.58 -1.38
C ASN A 780 25.10 -34.87 -1.25
N PRO A 781 24.54 -35.99 -0.75
CA PRO A 781 25.34 -37.19 -0.47
C PRO A 781 26.00 -37.79 -1.72
N ALA A 782 25.44 -37.57 -2.92
CA ALA A 782 26.00 -38.05 -4.18
C ALA A 782 27.30 -37.31 -4.59
N GLU A 783 27.57 -36.15 -4.01
CA GLU A 783 28.76 -35.33 -4.29
C GLU A 783 29.88 -35.61 -3.29
N MET A 784 29.61 -36.32 -2.20
CA MET A 784 30.55 -36.52 -1.10
C MET A 784 31.64 -37.55 -1.44
N THR A 785 32.89 -37.20 -1.16
CA THR A 785 34.01 -38.16 -1.24
C THR A 785 34.12 -38.99 0.05
N THR A 786 34.84 -40.12 0.01
CA THR A 786 35.05 -40.95 1.22
C THR A 786 35.84 -40.23 2.30
N TRP A 787 36.84 -39.41 1.93
CA TRP A 787 37.62 -38.61 2.88
C TRP A 787 36.76 -37.52 3.52
N GLU A 788 35.96 -36.81 2.72
CA GLU A 788 34.98 -35.84 3.20
C GLU A 788 33.98 -36.49 4.15
N LEU A 789 33.45 -37.67 3.81
CA LEU A 789 32.51 -38.40 4.67
C LEU A 789 33.11 -38.73 6.04
N GLY A 790 34.39 -39.13 6.09
CA GLY A 790 35.09 -39.39 7.35
C GLY A 790 35.18 -38.16 8.26
N TRP A 791 35.50 -36.99 7.69
CA TRP A 791 35.53 -35.72 8.42
C TRP A 791 34.14 -35.20 8.78
N ALA A 792 33.17 -35.30 7.87
CA ALA A 792 31.78 -34.93 8.11
C ALA A 792 31.18 -35.73 9.28
N ALA A 793 31.46 -37.03 9.35
CA ALA A 793 31.07 -37.90 10.47
C ALA A 793 31.71 -37.49 11.82
N CYS A 794 32.83 -36.78 11.77
CA CYS A 794 33.48 -36.17 12.94
C CYS A 794 33.06 -34.71 13.19
N GLY A 795 32.21 -34.15 12.34
CA GLY A 795 31.65 -32.81 12.43
C GLY A 795 32.50 -31.70 11.80
N LEU A 796 33.40 -32.03 10.86
CA LEU A 796 34.24 -31.07 10.16
C LEU A 796 33.87 -31.00 8.66
N PRO A 797 33.37 -29.85 8.15
CA PRO A 797 33.04 -29.69 6.75
C PRO A 797 34.30 -29.40 5.91
N VAL A 798 34.66 -30.34 5.01
CA VAL A 798 35.85 -30.23 4.14
C VAL A 798 35.56 -30.40 2.64
N GLY A 799 34.27 -30.53 2.28
CA GLY A 799 33.84 -30.78 0.90
C GLY A 799 34.03 -29.58 -0.01
N GLU A 800 34.43 -29.83 -1.26
CA GLU A 800 34.55 -28.84 -2.32
C GLU A 800 33.72 -29.29 -3.52
N HIS A 801 32.43 -28.93 -3.52
CA HIS A 801 31.47 -29.29 -4.57
C HIS A 801 30.41 -28.18 -4.71
N ALA A 802 29.37 -28.42 -5.52
CA ALA A 802 28.36 -27.41 -5.80
C ALA A 802 27.37 -27.25 -4.63
N SER A 803 27.07 -28.33 -3.92
CA SER A 803 26.30 -28.29 -2.69
C SER A 803 27.13 -27.69 -1.52
N PRO A 804 26.51 -27.22 -0.43
CA PRO A 804 27.29 -26.69 0.69
C PRO A 804 28.09 -27.80 1.37
N ALA A 805 29.32 -27.51 1.78
CA ALA A 805 30.07 -28.39 2.68
C ALA A 805 29.31 -28.54 4.02
N GLY A 806 29.39 -29.71 4.66
CA GLY A 806 28.74 -29.93 5.95
C GLY A 806 29.39 -31.02 6.80
N PRO A 807 29.00 -31.13 8.07
CA PRO A 807 27.91 -30.38 8.70
C PRO A 807 28.27 -28.93 9.05
N GLN A 808 27.34 -28.01 8.83
CA GLN A 808 27.34 -26.67 9.43
C GLN A 808 26.08 -26.54 10.30
N THR A 809 26.22 -26.13 11.56
CA THR A 809 25.14 -26.17 12.56
C THR A 809 24.87 -24.78 13.14
N THR A 810 23.62 -24.56 13.57
CA THR A 810 23.30 -23.51 14.56
C THR A 810 23.34 -24.10 15.97
N VAL A 811 23.53 -23.25 16.99
CA VAL A 811 23.48 -23.71 18.39
C VAL A 811 22.10 -24.24 18.76
N MET A 812 21.04 -23.66 18.17
CA MET A 812 19.67 -24.15 18.28
C MET A 812 19.50 -25.57 17.69
N GLN A 813 20.05 -25.85 16.50
CA GLN A 813 20.03 -27.20 15.92
C GLN A 813 20.71 -28.22 16.83
N ASN A 814 21.87 -27.86 17.41
CA ASN A 814 22.57 -28.70 18.37
C ASN A 814 21.75 -28.97 19.65
N ALA A 815 20.95 -27.99 20.12
CA ALA A 815 20.01 -28.20 21.21
C ALA A 815 18.90 -29.19 20.83
N VAL A 816 18.34 -29.07 19.62
CA VAL A 816 17.31 -30.00 19.10
C VAL A 816 17.85 -31.43 18.99
N VAL A 817 19.11 -31.63 18.60
CA VAL A 817 19.74 -32.96 18.58
C VAL A 817 19.80 -33.57 19.97
N ALA A 818 20.29 -32.84 20.97
CA ALA A 818 20.34 -33.34 22.35
C ALA A 818 18.94 -33.57 22.93
N ALA A 819 17.98 -32.70 22.60
CA ALA A 819 16.58 -32.86 22.98
C ALA A 819 15.97 -34.13 22.40
N ALA A 820 16.21 -34.44 21.13
CA ALA A 820 15.71 -35.66 20.51
C ALA A 820 16.25 -36.91 21.20
N ILE A 821 17.55 -36.96 21.54
CA ILE A 821 18.15 -38.09 22.26
C ILE A 821 17.60 -38.21 23.70
N ALA A 822 17.41 -37.08 24.38
CA ALA A 822 16.77 -37.02 25.69
C ALA A 822 15.29 -37.48 25.63
N ASN A 823 14.59 -37.19 24.53
CA ASN A 823 13.18 -37.45 24.29
C ASN A 823 12.93 -38.74 23.49
N GLY A 824 13.75 -39.78 23.69
CA GLY A 824 13.52 -41.10 23.10
C GLY A 824 13.56 -41.15 21.57
N GLY A 825 14.29 -40.23 20.93
CA GLY A 825 14.44 -40.14 19.47
C GLY A 825 13.41 -39.25 18.78
N VAL A 826 12.43 -38.70 19.51
CA VAL A 826 11.40 -37.81 18.96
C VAL A 826 11.93 -36.37 18.88
N VAL A 827 11.94 -35.82 17.66
CA VAL A 827 12.42 -34.46 17.39
C VAL A 827 11.26 -33.49 17.54
N MET A 828 11.45 -32.44 18.35
CA MET A 828 10.48 -31.37 18.53
C MET A 828 10.87 -30.13 17.73
N ASN A 829 9.90 -29.44 17.12
CA ASN A 829 10.10 -28.14 16.53
C ASN A 829 10.08 -27.09 17.64
N PRO A 830 11.21 -26.41 17.93
CA PRO A 830 11.28 -25.51 19.06
C PRO A 830 10.37 -24.31 18.89
N TYR A 831 9.94 -23.73 20.01
CA TYR A 831 9.08 -22.55 20.03
C TYR A 831 9.43 -21.66 21.23
N ILE A 832 9.15 -20.37 21.12
CA ILE A 832 9.51 -19.37 22.14
C ILE A 832 8.32 -18.58 22.68
N VAL A 833 7.16 -18.63 22.03
CA VAL A 833 5.90 -18.05 22.50
C VAL A 833 5.08 -19.14 23.18
N ASP A 834 4.82 -18.98 24.47
CA ASP A 834 3.93 -19.88 25.22
C ASP A 834 2.46 -19.60 24.91
N ARG A 835 2.05 -18.34 25.04
CA ARG A 835 0.66 -17.90 24.85
C ARG A 835 0.55 -16.42 24.49
N VAL A 836 -0.58 -16.06 23.91
CA VAL A 836 -0.96 -14.66 23.61
C VAL A 836 -2.07 -14.23 24.54
N LEU A 837 -1.96 -13.02 25.09
CA LEU A 837 -2.94 -12.42 26.00
C LEU A 837 -3.62 -11.22 25.33
N SER A 838 -4.93 -11.09 25.50
CA SER A 838 -5.67 -9.90 25.09
C SER A 838 -5.25 -8.69 25.94
N PRO A 839 -5.60 -7.45 25.53
CA PRO A 839 -5.37 -6.26 26.36
C PRO A 839 -5.97 -6.36 27.78
N GLU A 840 -7.03 -7.16 27.94
CA GLU A 840 -7.70 -7.43 29.23
C GLU A 840 -7.04 -8.57 30.04
N GLY A 841 -6.00 -9.21 29.48
CA GLY A 841 -5.27 -10.32 30.11
C GLY A 841 -5.88 -11.71 29.88
N ALA A 842 -6.90 -11.85 29.02
CA ALA A 842 -7.47 -13.14 28.68
C ALA A 842 -6.59 -13.91 27.68
N VAL A 843 -6.47 -15.23 27.83
CA VAL A 843 -5.69 -16.04 26.87
C VAL A 843 -6.42 -16.09 25.53
N VAL A 844 -5.77 -15.57 24.48
CA VAL A 844 -6.26 -15.58 23.10
C VAL A 844 -5.88 -16.89 22.42
N SER A 845 -4.64 -17.32 22.60
CA SER A 845 -4.12 -18.57 22.04
C SER A 845 -2.96 -19.12 22.90
N THR A 846 -2.72 -20.42 22.78
CA THR A 846 -1.62 -21.14 23.43
C THR A 846 -0.91 -21.98 22.39
N THR A 847 0.42 -21.94 22.37
CA THR A 847 1.22 -22.72 21.43
C THR A 847 1.14 -24.20 21.77
N SER A 848 0.89 -25.02 20.76
CA SER A 848 0.91 -26.48 20.89
C SER A 848 2.27 -27.02 20.42
N PRO A 849 2.99 -27.82 21.23
CA PRO A 849 4.22 -28.47 20.81
C PRO A 849 4.01 -29.33 19.55
N LYS A 850 4.97 -29.29 18.61
CA LYS A 850 4.89 -30.06 17.35
C LYS A 850 6.15 -30.88 17.16
N SER A 851 5.98 -32.15 16.83
CA SER A 851 7.09 -33.01 16.43
C SER A 851 7.44 -32.83 14.95
N LEU A 852 8.73 -32.88 14.62
CA LEU A 852 9.25 -32.98 13.25
C LEU A 852 9.35 -34.45 12.77
N GLY A 853 9.02 -35.40 13.65
CA GLY A 853 9.14 -36.83 13.42
C GLY A 853 10.04 -37.51 14.46
N GLN A 854 10.26 -38.80 14.25
CA GLN A 854 11.16 -39.60 15.07
C GLN A 854 12.43 -39.89 14.26
N ALA A 855 13.57 -39.37 14.72
CA ALA A 855 14.85 -39.49 14.02
C ALA A 855 15.52 -40.85 14.23
N VAL A 856 15.35 -41.44 15.41
CA VAL A 856 15.87 -42.75 15.78
C VAL A 856 14.90 -43.48 16.70
N SER A 857 15.06 -44.80 16.83
CA SER A 857 14.28 -45.58 17.79
C SER A 857 14.57 -45.18 19.25
N ALA A 858 13.63 -45.48 20.15
CA ALA A 858 13.80 -45.23 21.57
C ALA A 858 14.99 -46.00 22.18
N ASP A 859 15.26 -47.20 21.68
CA ASP A 859 16.39 -48.04 22.10
C ASP A 859 17.72 -47.42 21.65
N THR A 860 17.80 -46.96 20.40
CA THR A 860 18.96 -46.18 19.91
C THR A 860 19.19 -44.96 20.80
N ALA A 861 18.14 -44.17 21.06
CA ALA A 861 18.26 -42.99 21.89
C ALA A 861 18.76 -43.35 23.31
N ALA A 862 18.32 -44.45 23.90
CA ALA A 862 18.79 -44.92 25.20
C ALA A 862 20.30 -45.29 25.20
N GLN A 863 20.78 -45.99 24.16
CA GLN A 863 22.20 -46.29 24.02
C GLN A 863 23.04 -45.03 23.81
N VAL A 864 22.56 -44.07 23.00
CA VAL A 864 23.25 -42.80 22.79
C VAL A 864 23.28 -41.98 24.09
N ARG A 865 22.21 -41.99 24.90
CA ARG A 865 22.20 -41.37 26.24
C ARG A 865 23.27 -41.99 27.14
N GLU A 866 23.40 -43.31 27.17
CA GLU A 866 24.45 -44.01 27.93
C GLU A 866 25.85 -43.60 27.46
N ALA A 867 26.08 -43.53 26.15
CA ALA A 867 27.35 -43.08 25.60
C ALA A 867 27.65 -41.62 25.99
N MET A 868 26.65 -40.73 25.95
CA MET A 868 26.77 -39.34 26.39
C MET A 868 27.01 -39.19 27.90
N LEU A 869 26.51 -40.13 28.72
CA LEU A 869 26.86 -40.18 30.14
C LEU A 869 28.34 -40.53 30.33
N GLY A 870 28.84 -41.53 29.60
CA GLY A 870 30.26 -41.91 29.63
C GLY A 870 31.22 -40.78 29.25
N VAL A 871 30.83 -39.90 28.32
CA VAL A 871 31.59 -38.69 27.97
C VAL A 871 31.79 -37.79 29.19
N VAL A 872 30.76 -37.61 30.03
CA VAL A 872 30.79 -36.72 31.19
C VAL A 872 31.42 -37.40 32.40
N GLU A 873 31.18 -38.69 32.61
CA GLU A 873 31.72 -39.41 33.78
C GLU A 873 33.22 -39.69 33.68
N SER A 874 33.70 -40.09 32.49
CA SER A 874 35.07 -40.57 32.28
C SER A 874 35.75 -40.10 31.00
N GLY A 875 35.14 -39.16 30.27
CA GLY A 875 35.64 -38.70 28.97
C GLY A 875 35.95 -37.21 28.89
N THR A 876 35.86 -36.69 27.66
CA THR A 876 36.15 -35.28 27.35
C THR A 876 35.19 -34.28 28.01
N GLY A 877 34.01 -34.72 28.47
CA GLY A 877 32.99 -33.89 29.12
C GLY A 877 33.11 -33.80 30.63
N MET A 878 34.17 -34.33 31.25
CA MET A 878 34.33 -34.36 32.72
C MET A 878 34.23 -32.99 33.41
N GLY A 879 34.48 -31.90 32.68
CA GLY A 879 34.29 -30.53 33.16
C GLY A 879 32.82 -30.12 33.33
N ALA A 880 31.87 -30.84 32.72
CA ALA A 880 30.43 -30.60 32.87
C ALA A 880 29.82 -31.25 34.12
N ARG A 881 30.59 -32.06 34.87
CA ARG A 881 30.09 -32.73 36.08
C ARG A 881 29.75 -31.72 37.16
N VAL A 882 28.59 -31.89 37.79
CA VAL A 882 28.19 -31.12 38.97
C VAL A 882 27.80 -32.09 40.08
N PRO A 883 28.35 -31.94 41.31
CA PRO A 883 28.00 -32.80 42.43
C PRO A 883 26.49 -32.79 42.70
N GLY A 884 25.89 -33.98 42.83
CA GLY A 884 24.47 -34.15 43.16
C GLY A 884 23.52 -34.26 41.96
N VAL A 885 24.00 -34.08 40.72
CA VAL A 885 23.19 -34.30 39.51
C VAL A 885 23.97 -35.11 38.47
N LYS A 886 23.30 -36.11 37.88
CA LYS A 886 23.86 -36.85 36.73
C LYS A 886 23.61 -36.08 35.45
N ILE A 887 24.68 -35.64 34.80
CA ILE A 887 24.66 -34.91 33.53
C ILE A 887 25.24 -35.82 32.46
N ALA A 888 24.61 -35.86 31.29
CA ALA A 888 25.11 -36.52 30.09
C ALA A 888 25.27 -35.50 28.97
N GLY A 889 26.27 -35.68 28.11
CA GLY A 889 26.54 -34.72 27.04
C GLY A 889 27.59 -35.17 26.04
N LYS A 890 27.83 -34.32 25.03
CA LYS A 890 28.94 -34.47 24.09
C LYS A 890 29.62 -33.14 23.83
N THR A 891 30.94 -33.16 23.91
CA THR A 891 31.84 -32.03 23.60
C THR A 891 32.11 -31.93 22.09
N GLY A 892 32.42 -30.73 21.64
CA GLY A 892 32.97 -30.47 20.31
C GLY A 892 34.08 -29.42 20.36
N THR A 893 35.05 -29.58 19.48
CA THR A 893 36.07 -28.57 19.18
C THR A 893 36.16 -28.50 17.66
N ALA A 894 36.14 -27.28 17.11
CA ALA A 894 36.30 -27.06 15.68
C ALA A 894 37.23 -25.87 15.46
N ASP A 895 38.27 -26.09 14.66
CA ASP A 895 39.21 -25.05 14.27
C ASP A 895 38.52 -24.04 13.34
N VAL A 896 38.90 -22.78 13.49
CA VAL A 896 38.51 -21.67 12.61
C VAL A 896 39.76 -20.94 12.14
N GLU A 897 39.60 -19.88 11.34
CA GLU A 897 40.73 -19.12 10.81
C GLU A 897 41.65 -18.56 11.90
N ASN A 898 42.91 -18.32 11.53
CA ASN A 898 43.95 -17.71 12.40
C ASN A 898 44.36 -18.55 13.62
N GLY A 899 44.18 -19.88 13.57
CA GLY A 899 44.61 -20.79 14.64
C GLY A 899 43.70 -20.77 15.87
N ASN A 900 42.52 -20.15 15.73
CA ASN A 900 41.46 -20.12 16.73
C ASN A 900 40.62 -21.40 16.65
N PHE A 901 39.86 -21.70 17.70
CA PHE A 901 38.89 -22.78 17.68
C PHE A 901 37.69 -22.46 18.56
N ASN A 902 36.56 -23.07 18.22
CA ASN A 902 35.31 -22.93 18.98
C ASN A 902 35.09 -24.16 19.85
N SER A 903 34.65 -23.96 21.10
CA SER A 903 34.30 -25.02 22.03
C SER A 903 32.79 -25.20 22.12
N PHE A 904 32.33 -26.41 21.83
CA PHE A 904 30.92 -26.80 21.87
C PHE A 904 30.63 -27.78 23.01
N PHE A 905 29.41 -27.73 23.50
CA PHE A 905 28.83 -28.77 24.32
C PHE A 905 27.33 -28.85 24.11
N ILE A 906 26.83 -30.06 23.92
CA ILE A 906 25.40 -30.37 24.00
C ILE A 906 25.19 -31.36 25.12
N GLY A 907 24.16 -31.19 25.94
CA GLY A 907 23.91 -32.08 27.06
C GLY A 907 22.53 -31.94 27.64
N PHE A 908 22.18 -32.86 28.53
CA PHE A 908 20.88 -32.87 29.19
C PHE A 908 21.02 -33.39 30.62
N ALA A 909 20.06 -33.00 31.46
CA ALA A 909 20.00 -33.42 32.85
C ALA A 909 18.55 -33.33 33.40
N PRO A 910 18.24 -34.12 34.45
CA PRO A 910 19.01 -35.25 34.97
C PRO A 910 19.08 -36.41 33.95
N TYR A 911 20.08 -37.30 34.05
CA TYR A 911 20.25 -38.41 33.11
C TYR A 911 19.03 -39.34 33.01
N ASP A 912 18.48 -39.77 34.14
CA ASP A 912 17.44 -40.80 34.18
C ASP A 912 16.09 -40.31 33.65
N HIS A 913 15.74 -39.05 33.92
CA HIS A 913 14.50 -38.39 33.46
C HIS A 913 14.82 -36.95 33.04
N PRO A 914 15.33 -36.73 31.82
CA PRO A 914 15.78 -35.41 31.40
C PRO A 914 14.64 -34.39 31.37
N THR A 915 14.83 -33.26 32.03
CA THR A 915 13.88 -32.14 32.01
C THR A 915 14.47 -30.88 31.37
N LEU A 916 15.80 -30.83 31.22
CA LEU A 916 16.51 -29.73 30.59
C LEU A 916 17.58 -30.23 29.63
N VAL A 917 17.71 -29.53 28.51
CA VAL A 917 18.79 -29.64 27.53
C VAL A 917 19.54 -28.31 27.49
N VAL A 918 20.85 -28.38 27.28
CA VAL A 918 21.70 -27.22 27.00
C VAL A 918 22.50 -27.43 25.71
N SER A 919 22.68 -26.36 24.95
CA SER A 919 23.61 -26.28 23.83
C SER A 919 24.44 -25.01 23.97
N VAL A 920 25.76 -25.14 23.84
CA VAL A 920 26.72 -24.06 24.10
C VAL A 920 27.73 -24.00 22.96
N VAL A 921 28.07 -22.77 22.55
CA VAL A 921 29.30 -22.46 21.83
C VAL A 921 30.04 -21.33 22.53
N ILE A 922 31.36 -21.49 22.69
CA ILE A 922 32.29 -20.44 23.10
C ILE A 922 33.30 -20.27 21.97
N GLU A 923 33.37 -19.07 21.39
CA GLU A 923 34.28 -18.72 20.30
C GLU A 923 35.65 -18.33 20.86
N GLY A 924 36.72 -19.00 20.39
CA GLY A 924 38.08 -18.65 20.75
C GLY A 924 38.59 -17.51 19.88
N ASN A 925 38.69 -16.30 20.41
CA ASN A 925 39.14 -15.13 19.65
C ASN A 925 40.58 -14.74 20.03
N GLY A 926 41.52 -15.67 19.82
CA GLY A 926 42.92 -15.58 20.29
C GLY A 926 43.16 -16.19 21.68
N GLU A 927 42.09 -16.61 22.36
CA GLU A 927 42.14 -17.30 23.65
C GLU A 927 41.95 -18.83 23.50
N ASN A 928 42.60 -19.60 24.37
CA ASN A 928 42.42 -21.05 24.45
C ASN A 928 41.16 -21.37 25.26
N VAL A 929 40.06 -21.68 24.57
CA VAL A 929 38.75 -22.00 25.17
C VAL A 929 38.47 -23.50 25.25
N LEU A 930 39.51 -24.35 25.23
CA LEU A 930 39.34 -25.79 25.13
C LEU A 930 38.58 -26.35 26.35
N GLY A 931 37.45 -27.02 26.09
CA GLY A 931 36.60 -27.62 27.12
C GLY A 931 35.68 -26.63 27.85
N TYR A 932 35.74 -25.33 27.53
CA TYR A 932 34.92 -24.31 28.19
C TYR A 932 33.42 -24.52 27.92
N GLY A 933 33.06 -24.99 26.72
CA GLY A 933 31.68 -25.35 26.41
C GLY A 933 31.08 -26.35 27.43
N ALA A 934 31.86 -27.35 27.84
CA ALA A 934 31.42 -28.35 28.81
C ALA A 934 31.28 -27.77 30.22
N GLN A 935 32.25 -26.96 30.66
CA GLN A 935 32.21 -26.31 31.98
C GLN A 935 31.02 -25.36 32.11
N VAL A 936 30.78 -24.56 31.07
CA VAL A 936 29.63 -23.65 30.96
C VAL A 936 28.33 -24.45 30.93
N GLY A 937 28.21 -25.44 30.05
CA GLY A 937 27.01 -26.26 29.91
C GLY A 937 26.61 -26.98 31.19
N GLY A 938 27.56 -27.60 31.89
CA GLY A 938 27.30 -28.26 33.17
C GLY A 938 26.82 -27.29 34.26
N ARG A 939 27.45 -26.11 34.36
CA ARG A 939 27.05 -25.06 35.31
C ARG A 939 25.64 -24.53 35.04
N VAL A 940 25.32 -24.25 33.76
CA VAL A 940 24.01 -23.77 33.34
C VAL A 940 22.93 -24.82 33.64
N LEU A 941 23.14 -26.09 33.26
CA LEU A 941 22.19 -27.16 33.56
C LEU A 941 21.90 -27.26 35.07
N ALA A 942 22.92 -27.27 35.91
CA ALA A 942 22.72 -27.39 37.35
C ALA A 942 21.97 -26.20 37.97
N GLN A 943 22.31 -24.96 37.55
CA GLN A 943 21.63 -23.77 38.04
C GLN A 943 20.17 -23.70 37.56
N CYS A 944 19.91 -24.03 36.29
CA CYS A 944 18.55 -24.09 35.75
C CYS A 944 17.72 -25.22 36.40
N LEU A 945 18.31 -26.36 36.73
CA LEU A 945 17.61 -27.41 37.50
C LEU A 945 17.22 -26.93 38.91
N ASN A 946 18.08 -26.17 39.57
CA ASN A 946 17.73 -25.57 40.87
C ASN A 946 16.55 -24.58 40.74
N ILE A 947 16.53 -23.79 39.66
CA ILE A 947 15.41 -22.88 39.36
C ILE A 947 14.12 -23.68 39.10
N GLN A 948 14.19 -24.76 38.31
CA GLN A 948 13.05 -25.64 38.04
C GLN A 948 12.51 -26.29 39.33
N ALA A 949 13.39 -26.68 40.24
CA ALA A 949 13.01 -27.24 41.54
C ALA A 949 12.28 -26.23 42.44
N LEU A 950 12.64 -24.95 42.37
CA LEU A 950 11.96 -23.88 43.11
C LEU A 950 10.57 -23.58 42.55
N GLY A 951 10.41 -23.58 41.22
CA GLY A 951 9.12 -23.36 40.56
C GLY A 951 8.11 -24.51 40.72
N ALA A 952 8.57 -25.74 40.96
CA ALA A 952 7.69 -26.88 41.25
C ALA A 952 7.15 -26.90 42.69
N ALA A 953 7.70 -26.06 43.58
CA ALA A 953 7.30 -25.94 44.99
C ALA A 953 6.34 -24.77 45.27
N SER A 954 6.06 -23.94 44.26
CA SER A 954 5.10 -22.82 44.25
C SER A 954 3.88 -23.18 43.42
#